data_AF-A0A9P7ABY2-F1
#
_entry.id   AF-A0A9P7ABY2-F1
#
_cell.length_a   1.000
_cell.length_b   1.000
_cell.length_c   1.000
_cell.angle_alpha   90.00
_cell.angle_beta   90.00
_cell.angle_gamma   90.00
#
_symmetry.space_group_name_H-M   'P 1'
#
loop_
_entity.id
_entity.type
_entity.pdbx_description
1 polymer ?
#
loop_
_entity_poly.entity_id
_entity_poly.type
_entity_poly.pdbx_seq_one_letter_code
_entity_poly.pdbx_strand_id
1 'polypeptide(L)'
;MTNNCFPDTVPNRYRELMRVSRLWRDLMSRKWFGFAHNDEQKPDKGDLAWFCPACPQPGINLPPDWQARYERQLDTDSMHNHAGRLKLSWLVSQRYVVDGNFTAQHMVMRKPQLDISLSDGLGYMVKDQEYQTHLSSAVESKERSSCSNHHAVNAANISRSNLRATGVGATACARHGCFVPHSIVDFQKGERHMNIDYSICNALNYHSAGIDSSLIIYDVGCQWSINFLQRVAQSKGLSVPENMHIVPAVGKFHLSAHKLACFARYSLNFIQGAGHVDGEILETLWAPFNKISPTARSMSQAHRQEVLDDHMRDSNWKKIVGIMKTLLKKYKRALKDVDDTKSPFDELTLSLDPEKISIWKIDEKKAMEQRGEYLDIYQLQMNKAPTMAEIRLKLTESENTDTSKPGTVSWLITGINLEDLQDGLRADIRQLPTDATPGQKVSIEEKRQRLTARIAKFHETADAMTAGMDLGTATVHSDDPRFCYAGHDENGWGEVSDEEISEYIDEEILAEEMGIWMPSSVPYQDALALGLGPLQAEELELRKGQANDCLEKLRMALGHKAIIYRQYFRSANSTWAGTRSKQEAQRCQLKIDKCVRSYQRARSAMEGLGMDKATLGSLYQPISPTELSIDKEVTEENRFGQGSDRLAWFWRGNNASQGQDDAWIDESPTDLVYRVNWLKAKARWNR
;
A
#
# COMPACT_ATOMS: atom_id res chain seq x y z
N MET A 1 -5.65 35.03 42.02
CA MET A 1 -4.77 34.02 41.39
C MET A 1 -3.65 34.64 40.57
N THR A 2 -3.55 35.97 40.46
CA THR A 2 -2.41 36.61 39.80
C THR A 2 -2.06 37.92 40.53
N ASN A 3 -0.79 38.09 40.84
CA ASN A 3 -0.17 39.36 41.17
C ASN A 3 0.94 39.54 40.13
N ASN A 4 0.69 40.37 39.11
CA ASN A 4 1.62 40.57 38.00
C ASN A 4 2.91 41.28 38.42
N CYS A 5 2.87 42.07 39.50
CA CYS A 5 4.05 42.71 40.06
C CYS A 5 4.92 41.76 40.89
N PHE A 6 4.31 40.72 41.49
CA PHE A 6 4.99 39.77 42.37
C PHE A 6 4.48 38.34 42.16
N PRO A 7 4.77 37.70 41.01
CA PRO A 7 4.22 36.38 40.68
C PRO A 7 4.59 35.30 41.70
N ASP A 8 5.78 35.38 42.31
CA ASP A 8 6.26 34.41 43.29
C ASP A 8 5.52 34.48 44.64
N THR A 9 4.82 35.59 44.91
CA THR A 9 4.01 35.74 46.13
C THR A 9 2.65 35.06 46.03
N VAL A 10 2.27 34.60 44.84
CA VAL A 10 0.99 33.94 44.61
C VAL A 10 1.10 32.47 45.02
N PRO A 11 0.24 31.97 45.93
CA PRO A 11 0.21 30.56 46.26
C PRO A 11 -0.03 29.69 45.02
N ASN A 12 0.76 28.62 44.86
CA ASN A 12 0.56 27.66 43.78
C ASN A 12 -0.79 26.94 43.95
N ARG A 13 -1.76 27.29 43.11
CA ARG A 13 -3.11 26.68 43.05
C ARG A 13 -3.32 25.79 41.83
N TYR A 14 -2.23 25.35 41.18
CA TYR A 14 -2.31 24.59 39.94
C TYR A 14 -3.11 23.29 40.11
N ARG A 15 -2.94 22.59 41.24
CA ARG A 15 -3.67 21.33 41.53
C ARG A 15 -5.16 21.57 41.67
N GLU A 16 -5.56 22.62 42.38
CA GLU A 16 -6.95 23.03 42.57
C GLU A 16 -7.56 23.45 41.23
N LEU A 17 -6.85 24.25 40.43
CA LEU A 17 -7.28 24.65 39.09
C LEU A 17 -7.51 23.44 38.18
N MET A 18 -6.58 22.47 38.16
CA MET A 18 -6.73 21.24 37.36
C MET A 18 -7.93 20.40 37.80
N ARG A 19 -8.19 20.30 39.11
CA ARG A 19 -9.35 19.60 39.65
C ARG A 19 -10.66 20.30 39.27
N VAL A 20 -10.75 21.61 39.46
CA VAL A 20 -11.94 22.41 39.12
C VAL A 20 -12.20 22.38 37.61
N SER A 21 -11.15 22.50 36.79
CA SER A 21 -11.25 22.40 35.33
C SER A 21 -11.78 21.03 34.90
N ARG A 22 -11.26 19.95 35.50
CA ARG A 22 -11.74 18.59 35.25
C ARG A 22 -13.23 18.41 35.60
N LEU A 23 -13.64 18.83 36.79
CA LEU A 23 -15.04 18.77 37.24
C LEU A 23 -15.97 19.64 36.37
N TRP A 24 -15.53 20.85 36.01
CA TRP A 24 -16.27 21.74 35.14
C TRP A 24 -16.56 21.10 33.78
N ARG A 25 -15.58 20.44 33.16
CA ARG A 25 -15.76 19.78 31.86
C ARG A 25 -16.76 18.62 31.94
N ASP A 26 -16.70 17.81 33.00
CA ASP A 26 -17.68 16.74 33.23
C ASP A 26 -19.11 17.30 33.41
N LEU A 27 -19.28 18.32 34.26
CA LEU A 27 -20.58 18.97 34.47
C LEU A 27 -21.13 19.59 33.17
N MET A 28 -20.28 20.24 32.38
CA MET A 28 -20.67 20.82 31.10
C MET A 28 -21.06 19.73 30.10
N SER A 29 -20.32 18.62 30.05
CA SER A 29 -20.68 17.46 29.22
C SER A 29 -22.06 16.92 29.61
N ARG A 30 -22.28 16.61 30.88
CA ARG A 30 -23.58 16.13 31.39
C ARG A 30 -24.71 17.11 31.05
N LYS A 31 -24.46 18.42 31.17
CA LYS A 31 -25.43 19.44 30.79
C LYS A 31 -25.76 19.40 29.30
N TRP A 32 -24.76 19.32 28.43
CA TRP A 32 -24.97 19.30 26.98
C TRP A 32 -25.74 18.08 26.49
N PHE A 33 -25.58 16.93 27.13
CA PHE A 33 -26.27 15.69 26.78
C PHE A 33 -27.55 15.44 27.60
N GLY A 34 -27.98 16.41 28.43
CA GLY A 34 -29.26 16.33 29.16
C GLY A 34 -29.23 15.53 30.47
N PHE A 35 -28.06 15.11 30.94
CA PHE A 35 -27.88 14.33 32.18
C PHE A 35 -27.60 15.18 33.42
N ALA A 36 -27.61 16.52 33.32
CA ALA A 36 -27.32 17.39 34.46
C ALA A 36 -28.50 17.61 35.43
N HIS A 37 -29.73 17.30 35.00
CA HIS A 37 -30.95 17.59 35.76
C HIS A 37 -31.79 16.36 36.11
N ASN A 38 -31.37 15.17 35.65
CA ASN A 38 -32.10 13.93 35.86
C ASN A 38 -31.21 12.94 36.64
N ASP A 39 -31.31 12.96 37.97
CA ASP A 39 -30.54 12.06 38.84
C ASP A 39 -30.99 10.58 38.71
N GLU A 40 -32.16 10.33 38.13
CA GLU A 40 -32.71 8.98 37.92
C GLU A 40 -32.10 8.29 36.68
N GLN A 41 -31.71 9.07 35.67
CA GLN A 41 -31.16 8.55 34.41
C GLN A 41 -29.67 8.88 34.29
N LYS A 42 -28.83 7.85 34.45
CA LYS A 42 -27.39 7.97 34.24
C LYS A 42 -27.04 7.73 32.77
N PRO A 43 -26.01 8.41 32.24
CA PRO A 43 -25.48 8.12 30.90
C PRO A 43 -24.96 6.68 30.83
N ASP A 44 -25.26 6.00 29.73
CA ASP A 44 -24.70 4.70 29.35
C ASP A 44 -23.48 4.88 28.44
N LYS A 45 -22.96 3.77 27.91
CA LYS A 45 -21.76 3.70 27.07
C LYS A 45 -21.90 4.60 25.83
N GLY A 46 -21.02 5.59 25.73
CA GLY A 46 -20.99 6.52 24.61
C GLY A 46 -22.07 7.61 24.60
N ASP A 47 -22.91 7.71 25.63
CA ASP A 47 -24.00 8.71 25.69
C ASP A 47 -23.50 10.16 25.82
N LEU A 48 -22.25 10.35 26.24
CA LEU A 48 -21.59 11.67 26.32
C LEU A 48 -20.73 11.98 25.09
N ALA A 49 -21.03 11.34 23.95
CA ALA A 49 -20.35 11.53 22.68
C ALA A 49 -21.32 11.85 21.54
N TRP A 50 -20.90 12.77 20.67
CA TRP A 50 -21.67 13.12 19.48
C TRP A 50 -21.26 12.21 18.32
N PHE A 51 -22.22 11.59 17.63
CA PHE A 51 -21.93 10.88 16.38
C PHE A 51 -22.35 11.66 15.13
N CYS A 52 -22.02 11.13 13.94
CA CYS A 52 -22.24 11.81 12.69
C CYS A 52 -23.73 11.87 12.31
N PRO A 53 -24.31 13.07 12.12
CA PRO A 53 -25.73 13.22 11.81
C PRO A 53 -26.06 12.78 10.37
N ALA A 54 -25.05 12.62 9.52
CA ALA A 54 -25.19 12.22 8.12
C ALA A 54 -24.88 10.72 7.88
N CYS A 55 -24.37 9.99 8.87
CA CYS A 55 -24.20 8.54 8.75
C CYS A 55 -25.53 7.85 9.17
N PRO A 56 -25.96 6.76 8.51
CA PRO A 56 -27.24 6.11 8.79
C PRO A 56 -27.36 5.60 10.23
N GLN A 57 -28.45 5.96 10.91
CA GLN A 57 -28.74 5.60 12.30
C GLN A 57 -30.25 5.29 12.44
N PRO A 58 -30.65 4.00 12.43
CA PRO A 58 -32.02 3.57 12.65
C PRO A 58 -32.58 4.14 13.95
N GLY A 59 -33.84 4.62 13.91
CA GLY A 59 -34.50 5.27 15.05
C GLY A 59 -34.09 6.72 15.30
N ILE A 60 -33.07 7.25 14.61
CA ILE A 60 -32.60 8.63 14.79
C ILE A 60 -32.80 9.47 13.53
N ASN A 61 -32.16 9.09 12.42
CA ASN A 61 -32.16 9.88 11.19
C ASN A 61 -32.63 9.09 9.94
N LEU A 62 -33.11 7.87 10.14
CA LEU A 62 -33.77 7.08 9.10
C LEU A 62 -35.29 7.08 9.32
N PRO A 63 -36.10 7.13 8.24
CA PRO A 63 -37.56 7.05 8.35
C PRO A 63 -37.99 5.67 8.89
N PRO A 64 -39.14 5.52 9.58
CA PRO A 64 -39.55 4.24 10.17
C PRO A 64 -39.65 3.07 9.17
N ASP A 65 -39.98 3.34 7.91
CA ASP A 65 -40.10 2.36 6.82
C ASP A 65 -38.81 2.17 6.00
N TRP A 66 -37.66 2.62 6.53
CA TRP A 66 -36.40 2.65 5.77
C TRP A 66 -35.99 1.28 5.23
N GLN A 67 -36.21 0.19 5.98
CA GLN A 67 -35.85 -1.15 5.52
C GLN A 67 -36.60 -1.49 4.22
N ALA A 68 -37.93 -1.41 4.24
CA ALA A 68 -38.74 -1.63 3.03
C ALA A 68 -38.45 -0.61 1.91
N ARG A 69 -38.08 0.63 2.26
CA ARG A 69 -37.74 1.68 1.29
C ARG A 69 -36.43 1.41 0.55
N TYR A 70 -35.40 0.91 1.24
CA TYR A 70 -34.07 0.69 0.68
C TYR A 70 -33.83 -0.78 0.27
N GLU A 71 -34.70 -1.70 0.68
CA GLU A 71 -34.83 -3.05 0.11
C GLU A 71 -35.56 -3.07 -1.23
N ARG A 72 -36.43 -2.07 -1.49
CA ARG A 72 -37.17 -1.95 -2.75
C ARG A 72 -36.20 -1.95 -3.93
N GLN A 73 -36.38 -2.93 -4.81
CA GLN A 73 -35.75 -2.98 -6.13
C GLN A 73 -36.39 -1.88 -6.97
N LEU A 74 -35.61 -0.91 -7.45
CA LEU A 74 -36.08 -0.04 -8.52
C LEU A 74 -36.05 -0.85 -9.82
N ASP A 75 -37.21 -1.05 -10.44
CA ASP A 75 -37.28 -1.30 -11.88
C ASP A 75 -36.85 -0.01 -12.57
N THR A 76 -35.62 0.02 -13.07
CA THR A 76 -35.12 1.12 -13.89
C THR A 76 -35.71 1.00 -15.30
N ASP A 77 -37.00 1.28 -15.44
CA ASP A 77 -37.69 1.39 -16.73
C ASP A 77 -37.86 2.84 -17.20
N SER A 78 -37.49 3.84 -16.38
CA SER A 78 -37.49 5.24 -16.79
C SER A 78 -36.06 5.81 -16.83
N MET A 79 -35.59 6.09 -18.04
CA MET A 79 -34.35 6.76 -18.44
C MET A 79 -33.09 5.87 -18.56
N HIS A 80 -32.97 5.25 -19.74
CA HIS A 80 -31.75 4.71 -20.37
C HIS A 80 -31.23 3.36 -19.85
N ASN A 81 -31.82 2.29 -20.41
CA ASN A 81 -31.25 0.98 -20.71
C ASN A 81 -30.21 0.41 -19.71
N HIS A 82 -30.63 -0.52 -18.85
CA HIS A 82 -30.18 -1.92 -18.77
C HIS A 82 -30.73 -2.55 -17.47
N ALA A 83 -31.49 -3.64 -17.60
CA ALA A 83 -32.12 -4.37 -16.51
C ALA A 83 -31.10 -4.87 -15.46
N GLY A 84 -31.18 -4.34 -14.24
CA GLY A 84 -30.43 -4.82 -13.09
C GLY A 84 -31.09 -4.40 -11.78
N ARG A 85 -31.58 -5.37 -11.01
CA ARG A 85 -32.10 -5.19 -9.64
C ARG A 85 -31.06 -4.48 -8.76
N LEU A 86 -31.17 -3.17 -8.58
CA LEU A 86 -30.35 -2.43 -7.61
C LEU A 86 -31.05 -2.42 -6.25
N LYS A 87 -30.54 -3.21 -5.30
CA LYS A 87 -30.83 -3.02 -3.88
C LYS A 87 -30.15 -1.71 -3.45
N LEU A 88 -30.93 -0.76 -2.92
CA LEU A 88 -30.41 0.53 -2.44
C LEU A 88 -29.79 0.44 -1.04
N SER A 89 -29.59 -0.77 -0.50
CA SER A 89 -29.05 -1.02 0.84
C SER A 89 -27.67 -0.37 1.06
N TRP A 90 -26.87 -0.20 0.01
CA TRP A 90 -25.57 0.51 0.10
C TRP A 90 -25.68 2.00 0.49
N LEU A 91 -26.86 2.63 0.33
CA LEU A 91 -27.12 4.00 0.78
C LEU A 91 -27.24 4.10 2.31
N VAL A 92 -27.76 3.04 2.94
CA VAL A 92 -27.91 2.93 4.39
C VAL A 92 -26.80 2.13 5.07
N SER A 93 -25.84 1.63 4.28
CA SER A 93 -24.65 0.95 4.80
C SER A 93 -23.75 1.91 5.59
N GLN A 94 -23.29 1.43 6.75
CA GLN A 94 -22.30 2.14 7.55
C GLN A 94 -20.91 2.04 6.89
N ARG A 95 -20.09 3.08 7.05
CA ARG A 95 -18.75 3.13 6.44
C ARG A 95 -17.77 3.65 7.47
N TYR A 96 -16.86 2.79 7.86
CA TYR A 96 -15.89 3.05 8.89
C TYR A 96 -14.48 2.99 8.34
N VAL A 97 -13.64 3.87 8.86
CA VAL A 97 -12.19 3.78 8.72
C VAL A 97 -11.61 3.44 10.08
N VAL A 98 -10.52 2.67 10.08
CA VAL A 98 -9.85 2.21 11.30
C VAL A 98 -8.35 2.41 11.14
N ASP A 99 -7.73 3.00 12.16
CA ASP A 99 -6.31 3.31 12.16
C ASP A 99 -5.78 3.50 13.60
N GLY A 100 -4.46 3.35 13.75
CA GLY A 100 -3.72 3.41 15.00
C GLY A 100 -2.81 4.63 15.12
N ASN A 101 -2.91 5.35 16.23
CA ASN A 101 -2.05 6.48 16.56
C ASN A 101 -1.03 6.13 17.66
N PHE A 102 0.21 5.91 17.24
CA PHE A 102 1.34 5.55 18.11
C PHE A 102 1.99 6.73 18.86
N THR A 103 1.55 7.97 18.60
CA THR A 103 2.01 9.15 19.35
C THR A 103 1.25 9.35 20.65
N ALA A 104 0.02 8.81 20.75
CA ALA A 104 -0.88 8.94 21.90
C ALA A 104 -0.51 8.00 23.06
N GLN A 105 0.76 8.00 23.44
CA GLN A 105 1.33 7.16 24.49
C GLN A 105 0.82 7.54 25.89
N HIS A 106 0.84 6.60 26.81
CA HIS A 106 0.51 6.83 28.21
C HIS A 106 1.50 6.12 29.14
N MET A 107 1.98 6.82 30.16
CA MET A 107 2.93 6.27 31.13
C MET A 107 2.22 5.50 32.25
N VAL A 108 2.94 4.52 32.81
CA VAL A 108 2.44 3.80 33.99
C VAL A 108 2.28 4.77 35.17
N MET A 109 1.12 4.74 35.81
CA MET A 109 0.82 5.58 36.97
C MET A 109 1.59 5.11 38.21
N ARG A 110 2.14 6.05 38.99
CA ARG A 110 2.82 5.73 40.26
C ARG A 110 1.85 5.27 41.36
N LYS A 111 0.61 5.76 41.36
CA LYS A 111 -0.42 5.47 42.37
C LYS A 111 -1.79 5.22 41.71
N PRO A 112 -1.96 4.10 41.00
CA PRO A 112 -3.21 3.78 40.28
C PRO A 112 -4.43 3.71 41.20
N GLN A 113 -4.26 3.32 42.46
CA GLN A 113 -5.32 3.24 43.46
C GLN A 113 -5.97 4.59 43.83
N LEU A 114 -5.36 5.72 43.45
CA LEU A 114 -5.91 7.06 43.66
C LEU A 114 -6.59 7.62 42.41
N ASP A 115 -6.60 6.86 41.30
CA ASP A 115 -7.24 7.30 40.07
C ASP A 115 -8.76 7.11 40.18
N ILE A 116 -9.50 8.18 39.90
CA ILE A 116 -10.96 8.22 40.00
C ILE A 116 -11.46 8.67 38.65
N SER A 117 -12.37 7.92 38.03
CA SER A 117 -13.00 8.29 36.77
C SER A 117 -14.33 9.01 36.96
N LEU A 118 -14.57 10.05 36.15
CA LEU A 118 -15.84 10.75 36.10
C LEU A 118 -16.74 10.24 34.97
N SER A 119 -16.16 9.66 33.92
CA SER A 119 -16.86 9.27 32.69
C SER A 119 -16.28 8.06 31.96
N ASP A 120 -15.82 7.03 32.71
CA ASP A 120 -15.27 5.78 32.15
C ASP A 120 -16.25 5.10 31.17
N GLY A 121 -15.86 5.04 29.89
CA GLY A 121 -16.67 4.46 28.83
C GLY A 121 -17.89 5.28 28.41
N LEU A 122 -18.11 6.49 28.95
CA LEU A 122 -19.29 7.28 28.60
C LEU A 122 -19.07 8.13 27.33
N GLY A 123 -17.84 8.28 26.86
CA GLY A 123 -17.46 9.07 25.69
C GLY A 123 -17.08 8.22 24.47
N TYR A 124 -15.95 8.54 23.84
CA TYR A 124 -15.42 7.80 22.69
C TYR A 124 -14.50 6.67 23.13
N MET A 125 -13.71 6.88 24.19
CA MET A 125 -12.90 5.84 24.80
C MET A 125 -13.78 4.72 25.37
N VAL A 126 -13.36 3.47 25.17
CA VAL A 126 -14.04 2.31 25.73
C VAL A 126 -13.87 2.22 27.24
N LYS A 127 -14.83 1.61 27.92
CA LYS A 127 -14.77 1.35 29.36
C LYS A 127 -13.59 0.45 29.72
N ASP A 128 -12.74 0.89 30.65
CA ASP A 128 -11.44 0.23 30.90
C ASP A 128 -11.62 -1.23 31.37
N GLN A 129 -12.49 -1.47 32.35
CA GLN A 129 -12.64 -2.80 32.95
C GLN A 129 -13.12 -3.88 31.97
N GLU A 130 -14.10 -3.55 31.13
CA GLU A 130 -14.64 -4.48 30.13
C GLU A 130 -13.61 -4.77 29.04
N TYR A 131 -12.89 -3.73 28.62
CA TYR A 131 -11.82 -3.86 27.65
C TYR A 131 -10.65 -4.70 28.18
N GLN A 132 -10.20 -4.49 29.43
CA GLN A 132 -9.17 -5.34 30.04
C GLN A 132 -9.61 -6.81 30.15
N THR A 133 -10.90 -7.05 30.43
CA THR A 133 -11.46 -8.40 30.48
C THR A 133 -11.38 -9.08 29.10
N HIS A 134 -11.75 -8.36 28.03
CA HIS A 134 -11.55 -8.82 26.66
C HIS A 134 -10.08 -9.14 26.37
N LEU A 135 -9.17 -8.21 26.65
CA LEU A 135 -7.73 -8.40 26.40
C LEU A 135 -7.12 -9.58 27.16
N SER A 136 -7.62 -9.89 28.36
CA SER A 136 -7.15 -11.01 29.17
C SER A 136 -7.60 -12.39 28.65
N SER A 137 -8.70 -12.42 27.89
CA SER A 137 -9.31 -13.65 27.38
C SER A 137 -9.07 -13.86 25.88
N ALA A 138 -8.75 -12.80 25.14
CA ALA A 138 -8.46 -12.86 23.72
C ALA A 138 -7.13 -13.58 23.43
N VAL A 139 -7.15 -14.45 22.42
CA VAL A 139 -5.96 -15.16 21.93
C VAL A 139 -5.39 -14.40 20.73
N GLU A 140 -4.12 -14.01 20.79
CA GLU A 140 -3.42 -13.37 19.67
C GLU A 140 -2.74 -14.43 18.79
N SER A 141 -3.17 -14.58 17.54
CA SER A 141 -2.43 -15.32 16.52
C SER A 141 -1.47 -14.39 15.79
N LYS A 142 -0.17 -14.70 15.81
CA LYS A 142 0.79 -14.05 14.91
C LYS A 142 0.64 -14.62 13.51
N GLU A 143 -0.20 -13.99 12.71
CA GLU A 143 -0.36 -14.37 11.31
C GLU A 143 0.77 -13.76 10.49
N ARG A 144 1.43 -14.58 9.66
CA ARG A 144 2.44 -14.09 8.72
C ARG A 144 1.74 -13.28 7.65
N SER A 145 2.17 -12.04 7.44
CA SER A 145 1.63 -11.19 6.39
C SER A 145 1.87 -11.83 5.02
N SER A 146 0.80 -12.08 4.27
CA SER A 146 0.87 -12.58 2.88
C SER A 146 1.10 -11.47 1.84
N CYS A 147 1.21 -10.21 2.27
CA CYS A 147 1.54 -9.05 1.45
C CYS A 147 2.97 -8.57 1.74
N SER A 148 3.66 -8.08 0.70
CA SER A 148 5.06 -7.63 0.78
C SER A 148 5.26 -6.43 1.72
N ASN A 149 6.30 -6.49 2.54
CA ASN A 149 6.89 -5.40 3.33
C ASN A 149 5.96 -4.50 4.18
N HIS A 150 5.34 -5.07 5.21
CA HIS A 150 4.93 -4.30 6.40
C HIS A 150 6.06 -4.27 7.46
N HIS A 151 7.20 -3.64 7.14
CA HIS A 151 8.26 -3.43 8.15
C HIS A 151 7.79 -2.49 9.30
N ALA A 152 6.78 -1.64 9.06
CA ALA A 152 6.26 -0.71 10.05
C ALA A 152 5.53 -1.40 11.24
N VAL A 153 4.76 -2.46 10.97
CA VAL A 153 4.01 -3.20 12.00
C VAL A 153 4.96 -3.92 12.96
N ASN A 154 6.07 -4.46 12.45
CA ASN A 154 7.03 -5.20 13.26
C ASN A 154 7.86 -4.30 14.20
N ALA A 155 8.15 -3.06 13.80
CA ALA A 155 8.90 -2.10 14.63
C ALA A 155 8.05 -1.48 15.76
N ALA A 156 6.73 -1.35 15.56
CA ALA A 156 5.81 -0.78 16.55
C ALA A 156 5.48 -1.72 17.73
N ASN A 157 5.71 -3.03 17.57
CA ASN A 157 5.35 -4.07 18.55
C ASN A 157 6.39 -4.32 19.66
N ILE A 158 7.37 -3.41 19.82
CA ILE A 158 8.35 -3.48 20.91
C ILE A 158 7.71 -2.97 22.20
N SER A 159 7.56 -3.87 23.18
CA SER A 159 7.12 -3.53 24.53
C SER A 159 8.10 -2.54 25.16
N ARG A 160 7.63 -1.36 25.57
CA ARG A 160 8.42 -0.40 26.35
C ARG A 160 7.96 -0.48 27.81
N SER A 161 8.85 -0.87 28.71
CA SER A 161 8.55 -1.14 30.13
C SER A 161 7.97 0.05 30.92
N ASN A 162 8.05 1.25 30.38
CA ASN A 162 7.59 2.49 31.02
C ASN A 162 6.20 2.97 30.55
N LEU A 163 5.57 2.31 29.57
CA LEU A 163 4.28 2.71 29.01
C LEU A 163 3.16 1.76 29.44
N ARG A 164 2.02 2.32 29.87
CA ARG A 164 0.75 1.60 30.02
C ARG A 164 0.07 1.42 28.65
N ALA A 165 0.13 2.45 27.82
CA ALA A 165 -0.37 2.41 26.45
C ALA A 165 0.70 2.92 25.48
N THR A 166 0.94 2.17 24.40
CA THR A 166 1.87 2.53 23.31
C THR A 166 1.23 3.42 22.26
N GLY A 167 -0.08 3.59 22.29
CA GLY A 167 -0.88 4.36 21.34
C GLY A 167 -2.37 4.14 21.55
N VAL A 168 -3.19 4.63 20.63
CA VAL A 168 -4.64 4.39 20.59
C VAL A 168 -5.08 3.93 19.21
N GLY A 169 -6.08 3.04 19.15
CA GLY A 169 -6.79 2.68 17.92
C GLY A 169 -8.15 3.35 17.87
N ALA A 170 -8.55 3.84 16.69
CA ALA A 170 -9.83 4.50 16.52
C ALA A 170 -10.60 3.97 15.33
N THR A 171 -11.93 3.99 15.49
CA THR A 171 -12.88 3.82 14.39
C THR A 171 -13.63 5.14 14.18
N ALA A 172 -13.76 5.59 12.93
CA ALA A 172 -14.46 6.82 12.56
C ALA A 172 -15.30 6.64 11.29
N CYS A 173 -16.37 7.44 11.12
CA CYS A 173 -17.17 7.41 9.89
C CYS A 173 -16.31 7.88 8.70
N ALA A 174 -16.07 7.00 7.73
CA ALA A 174 -15.14 7.22 6.61
C ALA A 174 -15.53 8.41 5.71
N ARG A 175 -16.83 8.76 5.67
CA ARG A 175 -17.34 9.86 4.82
C ARG A 175 -17.15 11.24 5.42
N HIS A 176 -17.16 11.34 6.75
CA HIS A 176 -17.31 12.62 7.44
C HIS A 176 -16.24 12.85 8.52
N GLY A 177 -15.54 11.80 8.97
CA GLY A 177 -14.45 11.88 9.93
C GLY A 177 -14.92 12.09 11.36
N CYS A 178 -16.13 11.64 11.70
CA CYS A 178 -16.60 11.64 13.09
C CYS A 178 -16.15 10.35 13.77
N PHE A 179 -15.48 10.45 14.91
CA PHE A 179 -15.18 9.29 15.76
C PHE A 179 -16.48 8.59 16.18
N VAL A 180 -16.48 7.27 16.23
CA VAL A 180 -17.64 6.51 16.70
C VAL A 180 -17.62 6.47 18.24
N PRO A 181 -18.75 6.70 18.92
CA PRO A 181 -18.81 6.60 20.38
C PRO A 181 -18.43 5.20 20.88
N HIS A 182 -17.83 5.16 22.07
CA HIS A 182 -17.40 3.94 22.74
C HIS A 182 -16.61 2.96 21.85
N SER A 183 -15.77 3.44 20.94
CA SER A 183 -15.01 2.60 20.01
C SER A 183 -13.50 2.85 20.03
N ILE A 184 -12.99 3.76 20.85
CA ILE A 184 -11.57 4.11 20.86
C ILE A 184 -10.85 3.31 21.94
N VAL A 185 -9.75 2.67 21.57
CA VAL A 185 -9.09 1.66 22.40
C VAL A 185 -7.63 2.00 22.66
N ASP A 186 -7.12 1.70 23.85
CA ASP A 186 -5.69 1.81 24.15
C ASP A 186 -4.92 0.58 23.64
N PHE A 187 -3.73 0.79 23.10
CA PHE A 187 -2.80 -0.26 22.70
C PHE A 187 -1.83 -0.62 23.83
N GLN A 188 -1.81 -1.86 24.29
CA GLN A 188 -0.91 -2.29 25.39
C GLN A 188 0.51 -2.57 24.87
N LYS A 189 0.62 -3.10 23.65
CA LYS A 189 1.90 -3.46 23.02
C LYS A 189 1.78 -3.39 21.51
N GLY A 190 1.82 -2.16 21.00
CA GLY A 190 1.53 -1.88 19.60
C GLY A 190 0.09 -2.21 19.23
N GLU A 191 -0.21 -2.10 17.95
CA GLU A 191 -1.52 -2.46 17.41
C GLU A 191 -1.62 -3.97 17.21
N ARG A 192 -2.68 -4.56 17.77
CA ARG A 192 -2.98 -5.99 17.67
C ARG A 192 -4.40 -6.21 17.19
N HIS A 193 -4.67 -7.36 16.59
CA HIS A 193 -6.01 -7.67 16.09
C HIS A 193 -7.05 -7.63 17.22
N MET A 194 -6.75 -8.14 18.41
CA MET A 194 -7.68 -8.05 19.55
C MET A 194 -8.08 -6.61 19.93
N ASN A 195 -7.18 -5.63 19.72
CA ASN A 195 -7.47 -4.22 20.00
C ASN A 195 -8.44 -3.68 18.94
N ILE A 196 -8.12 -3.90 17.67
CA ILE A 196 -8.88 -3.43 16.52
C ILE A 196 -10.24 -4.10 16.42
N ASP A 197 -10.32 -5.41 16.68
CA ASP A 197 -11.58 -6.15 16.70
C ASP A 197 -12.56 -5.56 17.72
N TYR A 198 -12.08 -5.17 18.91
CA TYR A 198 -12.91 -4.53 19.93
C TYR A 198 -13.41 -3.17 19.47
N SER A 199 -12.53 -2.36 18.85
CA SER A 199 -12.90 -1.05 18.28
C SER A 199 -14.00 -1.20 17.22
N ILE A 200 -13.80 -2.10 16.25
CA ILE A 200 -14.72 -2.34 15.14
C ILE A 200 -16.05 -2.91 15.62
N CYS A 201 -16.05 -3.89 16.53
CA CYS A 201 -17.29 -4.46 17.05
C CYS A 201 -18.14 -3.41 17.76
N ASN A 202 -17.55 -2.55 18.59
CA ASN A 202 -18.32 -1.47 19.23
C ASN A 202 -18.88 -0.50 18.18
N ALA A 203 -18.09 -0.13 17.17
CA ALA A 203 -18.57 0.75 16.11
C ALA A 203 -19.68 0.11 15.25
N LEU A 204 -19.56 -1.19 14.95
CA LEU A 204 -20.57 -1.94 14.21
C LEU A 204 -21.87 -2.11 14.98
N ASN A 205 -21.85 -2.13 16.32
CA ASN A 205 -23.07 -2.22 17.14
C ASN A 205 -23.66 -0.84 17.49
N TYR A 206 -22.95 0.26 17.21
CA TYR A 206 -23.44 1.60 17.51
C TYR A 206 -24.54 2.02 16.52
N HIS A 207 -25.79 2.08 17.02
CA HIS A 207 -26.98 2.50 16.28
C HIS A 207 -27.07 1.89 14.86
N SER A 208 -26.95 0.57 14.79
CA SER A 208 -26.89 -0.19 13.53
C SER A 208 -27.97 -1.27 13.41
N ALA A 209 -28.93 -1.30 14.34
CA ALA A 209 -29.97 -2.33 14.38
C ALA A 209 -30.73 -2.40 13.04
N GLY A 210 -30.69 -3.59 12.42
CA GLY A 210 -31.32 -3.85 11.12
C GLY A 210 -30.52 -3.44 9.89
N ILE A 211 -29.34 -2.82 10.03
CA ILE A 211 -28.40 -2.58 8.92
C ILE A 211 -27.66 -3.89 8.62
N ASP A 212 -27.69 -4.32 7.36
CA ASP A 212 -27.17 -5.62 6.90
C ASP A 212 -25.78 -5.54 6.25
N SER A 213 -25.20 -4.35 6.10
CA SER A 213 -23.91 -4.18 5.41
C SER A 213 -23.09 -3.03 5.99
N SER A 214 -21.78 -3.25 6.12
CA SER A 214 -20.82 -2.24 6.55
C SER A 214 -19.50 -2.31 5.78
N LEU A 215 -19.01 -1.16 5.31
CA LEU A 215 -17.69 -1.00 4.71
C LEU A 215 -16.66 -0.68 5.80
N ILE A 216 -15.65 -1.53 5.94
CA ILE A 216 -14.53 -1.34 6.88
C ILE A 216 -13.26 -1.09 6.10
N ILE A 217 -12.71 0.12 6.22
CA ILE A 217 -11.46 0.54 5.61
C ILE A 217 -10.36 0.44 6.66
N TYR A 218 -9.37 -0.40 6.41
CA TYR A 218 -8.26 -0.65 7.33
C TYR A 218 -7.01 -0.99 6.53
N ASP A 219 -5.85 -0.47 6.95
CA ASP A 219 -4.56 -0.68 6.27
C ASP A 219 -4.28 -2.15 5.97
N VAL A 220 -4.48 -3.02 6.96
CA VAL A 220 -4.31 -4.46 6.79
C VAL A 220 -5.65 -5.17 6.63
N GLY A 221 -6.68 -4.47 6.14
CA GLY A 221 -8.03 -5.00 5.94
C GLY A 221 -8.08 -6.29 5.12
N CYS A 222 -7.15 -6.47 4.17
CA CYS A 222 -7.04 -7.70 3.37
C CYS A 222 -6.53 -8.93 4.15
N GLN A 223 -5.84 -8.72 5.27
CA GLN A 223 -5.35 -9.79 6.16
C GLN A 223 -6.30 -9.96 7.33
N TRP A 224 -6.66 -8.84 7.97
CA TRP A 224 -7.53 -8.78 9.13
C TRP A 224 -8.88 -9.47 8.92
N SER A 225 -9.50 -9.24 7.75
CA SER A 225 -10.87 -9.72 7.46
C SER A 225 -10.99 -11.23 7.33
N ILE A 226 -9.89 -11.93 7.00
CA ILE A 226 -9.89 -13.39 6.76
C ILE A 226 -10.40 -14.13 8.00
N ASN A 227 -9.86 -13.79 9.17
CA ASN A 227 -10.17 -14.46 10.44
C ASN A 227 -11.05 -13.61 11.37
N PHE A 228 -11.51 -12.43 10.95
CA PHE A 228 -12.25 -11.51 11.82
C PHE A 228 -13.50 -12.15 12.43
N LEU A 229 -14.41 -12.69 11.60
CA LEU A 229 -15.64 -13.32 12.09
C LEU A 229 -15.36 -14.53 12.98
N GLN A 230 -14.30 -15.29 12.69
CA GLN A 230 -13.86 -16.40 13.54
C GLN A 230 -13.39 -15.90 14.91
N ARG A 231 -12.59 -14.82 14.96
CA ARG A 231 -12.13 -14.21 16.22
C ARG A 231 -13.30 -13.65 17.03
N VAL A 232 -14.29 -13.05 16.38
CA VAL A 232 -15.53 -12.60 17.05
C VAL A 232 -16.29 -13.80 17.63
N ALA A 233 -16.52 -14.86 16.85
CA ALA A 233 -17.25 -16.05 17.30
C ALA A 233 -16.56 -16.80 18.45
N GLN A 234 -15.23 -16.76 18.52
CA GLN A 234 -14.45 -17.37 19.62
C GLN A 234 -14.38 -16.48 20.87
N SER A 235 -14.68 -15.19 20.74
CA SER A 235 -14.67 -14.25 21.85
C SER A 235 -15.97 -14.34 22.66
N LYS A 236 -15.85 -14.24 23.99
CA LYS A 236 -17.02 -14.18 24.89
C LYS A 236 -17.62 -12.78 24.99
N GLY A 237 -16.90 -11.75 24.54
CA GLY A 237 -17.28 -10.34 24.75
C GLY A 237 -17.47 -9.53 23.48
N LEU A 238 -17.19 -10.10 22.30
CA LEU A 238 -17.40 -9.45 21.02
C LEU A 238 -18.67 -9.97 20.36
N SER A 239 -19.35 -9.09 19.65
CA SER A 239 -20.49 -9.43 18.80
C SER A 239 -20.52 -8.47 17.61
N VAL A 240 -21.18 -8.89 16.54
CA VAL A 240 -21.55 -8.05 15.41
C VAL A 240 -23.05 -8.16 15.22
N PRO A 241 -23.72 -7.14 14.64
CA PRO A 241 -25.15 -7.23 14.37
C PRO A 241 -25.49 -8.46 13.51
N GLU A 242 -26.66 -9.04 13.76
CA GLU A 242 -27.13 -10.20 13.00
C GLU A 242 -27.19 -9.89 11.51
N ASN A 243 -26.75 -10.85 10.68
CA ASN A 243 -26.70 -10.73 9.21
C ASN A 243 -25.83 -9.59 8.66
N MET A 244 -24.94 -9.01 9.47
CA MET A 244 -24.01 -7.96 9.02
C MET A 244 -23.00 -8.51 8.01
N HIS A 245 -23.12 -8.09 6.75
CA HIS A 245 -22.13 -8.33 5.71
C HIS A 245 -21.00 -7.30 5.80
N ILE A 246 -19.81 -7.76 6.14
CA ILE A 246 -18.63 -6.92 6.27
C ILE A 246 -17.89 -6.86 4.95
N VAL A 247 -17.75 -5.65 4.43
CA VAL A 247 -16.99 -5.36 3.22
C VAL A 247 -15.63 -4.79 3.62
N PRO A 248 -14.54 -5.56 3.55
CA PRO A 248 -13.21 -5.04 3.82
C PRO A 248 -12.68 -4.22 2.64
N ALA A 249 -11.93 -3.17 2.96
CA ALA A 249 -11.20 -2.36 2.00
C ALA A 249 -9.87 -1.89 2.61
N VAL A 250 -8.93 -1.50 1.76
CA VAL A 250 -7.66 -0.89 2.15
C VAL A 250 -7.65 0.56 1.67
N GLY A 251 -7.15 1.47 2.53
CA GLY A 251 -6.96 2.88 2.18
C GLY A 251 -6.12 3.04 0.91
N LYS A 252 -6.43 4.05 0.09
CA LYS A 252 -5.80 4.23 -1.22
C LYS A 252 -4.29 4.40 -1.12
N PHE A 253 -3.78 5.02 -0.06
CA PHE A 253 -2.33 5.18 0.15
C PHE A 253 -1.69 3.82 0.48
N HIS A 254 -2.24 3.13 1.47
CA HIS A 254 -1.72 1.87 1.97
C HIS A 254 -1.81 0.75 0.95
N LEU A 255 -2.84 0.74 0.10
CA LEU A 255 -3.06 -0.30 -0.90
C LEU A 255 -1.86 -0.51 -1.84
N SER A 256 -1.07 0.52 -2.10
CA SER A 256 0.14 0.41 -2.93
C SER A 256 1.25 -0.45 -2.33
N ALA A 257 1.28 -0.61 -1.01
CA ALA A 257 2.22 -1.49 -0.32
C ALA A 257 1.78 -2.97 -0.36
N HIS A 258 0.59 -3.27 -0.87
CA HIS A 258 0.04 -4.62 -0.92
C HIS A 258 0.42 -5.33 -2.23
N LYS A 259 0.29 -6.66 -2.23
CA LYS A 259 0.46 -7.47 -3.45
C LYS A 259 -0.58 -7.07 -4.51
N LEU A 260 -0.24 -7.29 -5.79
CA LEU A 260 -1.08 -6.89 -6.92
C LEU A 260 -2.53 -7.36 -6.79
N ALA A 261 -2.79 -8.61 -6.40
CA ALA A 261 -4.15 -9.13 -6.20
C ALA A 261 -5.01 -8.25 -5.27
N CYS A 262 -4.42 -7.59 -4.26
CA CYS A 262 -5.20 -6.73 -3.36
C CYS A 262 -5.81 -5.51 -4.06
N PHE A 263 -5.22 -5.04 -5.17
CA PHE A 263 -5.70 -3.86 -5.89
C PHE A 263 -7.10 -4.05 -6.47
N ALA A 264 -7.43 -5.24 -6.98
CA ALA A 264 -8.78 -5.54 -7.43
C ALA A 264 -9.70 -5.80 -6.24
N ARG A 265 -9.23 -6.63 -5.31
CA ARG A 265 -10.07 -7.24 -4.28
C ARG A 265 -10.47 -6.27 -3.16
N TYR A 266 -9.63 -5.28 -2.84
CA TYR A 266 -9.81 -4.40 -1.67
C TYR A 266 -9.77 -2.89 -2.00
N SER A 267 -9.68 -2.51 -3.28
CA SER A 267 -9.70 -1.09 -3.64
C SER A 267 -11.08 -0.49 -3.48
N LEU A 268 -11.14 0.65 -2.79
CA LEU A 268 -12.34 1.48 -2.66
C LEU A 268 -12.94 1.91 -4.02
N ASN A 269 -12.15 1.89 -5.09
CA ASN A 269 -12.62 2.25 -6.43
C ASN A 269 -13.55 1.20 -7.04
N PHE A 270 -13.48 -0.05 -6.58
CA PHE A 270 -14.25 -1.18 -7.12
C PHE A 270 -15.29 -1.67 -6.12
N ILE A 271 -15.61 -0.88 -5.10
CA ILE A 271 -16.64 -1.22 -4.12
C ILE A 271 -17.87 -0.38 -4.42
N GLN A 272 -18.94 -1.06 -4.81
CA GLN A 272 -20.22 -0.40 -5.07
C GLN A 272 -20.67 0.39 -3.84
N GLY A 273 -21.08 1.63 -4.10
CA GLY A 273 -21.58 2.52 -3.06
C GLY A 273 -20.49 3.15 -2.21
N ALA A 274 -19.22 2.71 -2.22
CA ALA A 274 -18.16 3.32 -1.39
C ALA A 274 -18.03 4.84 -1.62
N GLY A 275 -18.25 5.28 -2.85
CA GLY A 275 -18.17 6.68 -3.28
C GLY A 275 -16.73 7.18 -3.30
N HIS A 276 -16.55 8.49 -3.46
CA HIS A 276 -15.22 9.11 -3.48
C HIS A 276 -14.63 9.26 -2.06
N VAL A 277 -14.12 8.15 -1.51
CA VAL A 277 -13.42 8.07 -0.22
C VAL A 277 -12.00 7.55 -0.46
N ASP A 278 -11.01 8.15 0.21
CA ASP A 278 -9.60 7.73 0.13
C ASP A 278 -9.22 6.71 1.20
N GLY A 279 -9.90 6.71 2.34
CA GLY A 279 -9.56 5.86 3.49
C GLY A 279 -8.55 6.48 4.44
N GLU A 280 -8.12 7.72 4.22
CA GLU A 280 -7.02 8.38 4.96
C GLU A 280 -7.55 9.41 5.97
N ILE A 281 -8.85 9.41 6.24
CA ILE A 281 -9.49 10.48 7.02
C ILE A 281 -9.00 10.50 8.47
N LEU A 282 -8.59 9.36 9.05
CA LEU A 282 -8.07 9.31 10.43
C LEU A 282 -6.75 10.07 10.57
N GLU A 283 -5.88 10.08 9.56
CA GLU A 283 -4.64 10.89 9.56
C GLU A 283 -4.94 12.39 9.71
N THR A 284 -6.03 12.86 9.09
CA THR A 284 -6.48 14.25 9.26
C THR A 284 -7.00 14.54 10.66
N LEU A 285 -7.51 13.52 11.36
CA LEU A 285 -7.95 13.62 12.76
C LEU A 285 -6.77 13.52 13.73
N TRP A 286 -5.72 12.78 13.38
CA TRP A 286 -4.50 12.67 14.17
C TRP A 286 -3.69 13.96 14.19
N ALA A 287 -3.64 14.72 13.11
CA ALA A 287 -2.88 15.98 13.08
C ALA A 287 -3.18 16.94 14.26
N PRO A 288 -4.45 17.29 14.59
CA PRO A 288 -4.75 18.07 15.79
C PRO A 288 -4.60 17.27 17.09
N PHE A 289 -4.89 15.97 17.07
CA PHE A 289 -4.81 15.11 18.26
C PHE A 289 -3.36 14.89 18.74
N ASN A 290 -2.40 14.83 17.82
CA ASN A 290 -0.98 14.67 18.15
C ASN A 290 -0.42 15.87 18.92
N LYS A 291 -1.08 17.04 18.86
CA LYS A 291 -0.72 18.22 19.66
C LYS A 291 -1.07 18.06 21.14
N ILE A 292 -2.06 17.22 21.46
CA ILE A 292 -2.51 16.97 22.84
C ILE A 292 -1.81 15.76 23.46
N SER A 293 -1.38 14.80 22.64
CA SER A 293 -0.74 13.55 23.07
C SER A 293 0.40 13.76 24.09
N PRO A 294 1.34 14.72 23.92
CA PRO A 294 2.41 14.95 24.89
C PRO A 294 1.89 15.37 26.28
N THR A 295 0.84 16.17 26.33
CA THR A 295 0.22 16.63 27.58
C THR A 295 -0.58 15.52 28.26
N ALA A 296 -1.26 14.69 27.47
CA ALA A 296 -2.03 13.55 27.96
C ALA A 296 -1.15 12.39 28.46
N ARG A 297 0.10 12.30 28.01
CA ARG A 297 1.01 11.18 28.27
C ARG A 297 1.29 10.92 29.75
N SER A 298 1.37 11.97 30.57
CA SER A 298 1.71 11.91 31.99
C SER A 298 0.51 12.06 32.93
N MET A 299 -0.70 12.23 32.38
CA MET A 299 -1.93 12.29 33.15
C MET A 299 -2.25 10.93 33.80
N SER A 300 -3.15 10.92 34.79
CA SER A 300 -3.76 9.66 35.24
C SER A 300 -4.58 9.03 34.11
N GLN A 301 -4.89 7.73 34.19
CA GLN A 301 -5.61 7.02 33.13
C GLN A 301 -6.98 7.66 32.90
N ALA A 302 -7.74 7.88 33.99
CA ALA A 302 -9.06 8.46 33.88
C ALA A 302 -9.04 9.90 33.34
N HIS A 303 -8.12 10.74 33.85
CA HIS A 303 -8.02 12.12 33.38
C HIS A 303 -7.55 12.20 31.92
N ARG A 304 -6.68 11.29 31.49
CA ARG A 304 -6.30 11.15 30.07
C ARG A 304 -7.53 10.84 29.23
N GLN A 305 -8.29 9.78 29.56
CA GLN A 305 -9.48 9.39 28.78
C GLN A 305 -10.46 10.55 28.62
N GLU A 306 -10.76 11.26 29.70
CA GLU A 306 -11.64 12.43 29.68
C GLU A 306 -11.12 13.56 28.78
N VAL A 307 -9.81 13.82 28.78
CA VAL A 307 -9.20 14.82 27.89
C VAL A 307 -9.29 14.37 26.44
N LEU A 308 -9.01 13.10 26.14
CA LEU A 308 -9.13 12.58 24.77
C LEU A 308 -10.58 12.67 24.29
N ASP A 309 -11.55 12.29 25.13
CA ASP A 309 -12.97 12.37 24.85
C ASP A 309 -13.43 13.81 24.58
N ASP A 310 -12.98 14.77 25.38
CA ASP A 310 -13.29 16.18 25.19
C ASP A 310 -12.80 16.70 23.82
N HIS A 311 -11.59 16.32 23.42
CA HIS A 311 -11.02 16.73 22.13
C HIS A 311 -11.70 16.02 20.94
N MET A 312 -12.05 14.74 21.07
CA MET A 312 -12.85 14.03 20.07
C MET A 312 -14.25 14.61 19.97
N ARG A 313 -14.85 15.02 21.10
CA ARG A 313 -16.16 15.68 21.15
C ARG A 313 -16.13 17.02 20.43
N ASP A 314 -15.13 17.85 20.68
CA ASP A 314 -14.93 19.11 19.95
C ASP A 314 -14.75 18.86 18.43
N SER A 315 -13.95 17.85 18.07
CA SER A 315 -13.74 17.45 16.67
C SER A 315 -15.03 17.05 15.97
N ASN A 316 -15.87 16.24 16.62
CA ASN A 316 -17.16 15.82 16.08
C ASN A 316 -18.17 16.97 16.06
N TRP A 317 -18.23 17.80 17.11
CA TRP A 317 -19.10 18.98 17.17
C TRP A 317 -18.84 19.96 16.02
N LYS A 318 -17.56 20.29 15.75
CA LYS A 318 -17.18 21.15 14.62
C LYS A 318 -17.66 20.60 13.28
N LYS A 319 -17.62 19.28 13.10
CA LYS A 319 -18.12 18.61 11.89
C LYS A 319 -19.63 18.66 11.80
N ILE A 320 -20.34 18.47 12.91
CA ILE A 320 -21.79 18.58 12.99
C ILE A 320 -22.24 19.97 12.57
N VAL A 321 -21.68 21.02 13.16
CA VAL A 321 -22.01 22.42 12.83
C VAL A 321 -21.66 22.74 11.36
N GLY A 322 -20.60 22.14 10.82
CA GLY A 322 -20.16 22.32 9.44
C GLY A 322 -20.78 21.38 8.41
N ILE A 323 -21.66 20.44 8.81
CA ILE A 323 -22.02 19.29 7.96
C ILE A 323 -22.76 19.74 6.69
N MET A 324 -23.70 20.68 6.80
CA MET A 324 -24.47 21.19 5.66
C MET A 324 -23.57 21.83 4.61
N LYS A 325 -22.63 22.69 5.02
CA LYS A 325 -21.67 23.32 4.11
C LYS A 325 -20.80 22.28 3.41
N THR A 326 -20.37 21.27 4.16
CA THR A 326 -19.54 20.17 3.64
C THR A 326 -20.30 19.32 2.62
N LEU A 327 -21.54 18.94 2.92
CA LEU A 327 -22.39 18.14 2.04
C LEU A 327 -22.71 18.89 0.74
N LEU A 328 -23.08 20.18 0.80
CA LEU A 328 -23.32 20.99 -0.40
C LEU A 328 -22.08 21.09 -1.29
N LYS A 329 -20.90 21.28 -0.68
CA LYS A 329 -19.63 21.31 -1.42
C LYS A 329 -19.34 19.96 -2.08
N LYS A 330 -19.52 18.86 -1.36
CA LYS A 330 -19.32 17.50 -1.88
C LYS A 330 -20.32 17.17 -2.99
N TYR A 331 -21.57 17.58 -2.86
CA TYR A 331 -22.60 17.38 -3.89
C TYR A 331 -22.26 18.09 -5.20
N LYS A 332 -21.88 19.38 -5.14
CA LYS A 332 -21.44 20.12 -6.34
C LYS A 332 -20.23 19.47 -7.02
N ARG A 333 -19.29 18.95 -6.23
CA ARG A 333 -18.14 18.20 -6.76
C ARG A 333 -18.60 16.90 -7.44
N ALA A 334 -19.47 16.14 -6.79
CA ALA A 334 -19.98 14.89 -7.35
C ALA A 334 -20.73 15.11 -8.68
N LEU A 335 -21.54 16.17 -8.81
CA LEU A 335 -22.19 16.51 -10.08
C LEU A 335 -21.16 16.74 -11.20
N LYS A 336 -20.12 17.54 -10.91
CA LYS A 336 -19.04 17.76 -11.87
C LYS A 336 -18.31 16.47 -12.22
N ASP A 337 -17.99 15.65 -11.22
CA ASP A 337 -17.28 14.39 -11.44
C ASP A 337 -18.11 13.41 -12.29
N VAL A 338 -19.44 13.40 -12.14
CA VAL A 338 -20.36 12.63 -13.00
C VAL A 338 -20.31 13.14 -14.44
N ASP A 339 -20.35 14.46 -14.65
CA ASP A 339 -20.26 15.05 -16.00
C ASP A 339 -18.90 14.72 -16.64
N ASP A 340 -17.80 14.84 -15.89
CA ASP A 340 -16.43 14.59 -16.33
C ASP A 340 -16.17 13.09 -16.65
N THR A 341 -16.90 12.17 -16.02
CA THR A 341 -16.71 10.71 -16.19
C THR A 341 -17.70 10.06 -17.14
N LYS A 342 -18.90 10.64 -17.31
CA LYS A 342 -19.97 10.07 -18.14
C LYS A 342 -19.66 10.14 -19.63
N SER A 343 -19.41 11.34 -20.17
CA SER A 343 -19.14 11.52 -21.62
C SER A 343 -18.13 10.51 -22.12
N PRO A 344 -16.99 10.33 -21.44
CA PRO A 344 -15.98 9.50 -22.02
C PRO A 344 -16.20 7.99 -21.73
N PHE A 345 -16.97 7.64 -20.70
CA PHE A 345 -17.47 6.27 -20.52
C PHE A 345 -18.45 5.88 -21.63
N ASP A 346 -19.34 6.80 -22.02
CA ASP A 346 -20.28 6.63 -23.12
C ASP A 346 -19.51 6.48 -24.46
N GLU A 347 -18.53 7.34 -24.72
CA GLU A 347 -17.65 7.23 -25.92
C GLU A 347 -16.92 5.89 -25.98
N LEU A 348 -16.33 5.44 -24.88
CA LEU A 348 -15.67 4.14 -24.80
C LEU A 348 -16.65 3.00 -25.05
N THR A 349 -17.86 3.08 -24.47
CA THR A 349 -18.90 2.06 -24.64
C THR A 349 -19.40 1.99 -26.09
N LEU A 350 -19.54 3.14 -26.78
CA LEU A 350 -19.95 3.19 -28.18
C LEU A 350 -18.89 2.64 -29.14
N SER A 351 -17.61 2.69 -28.75
CA SER A 351 -16.49 2.22 -29.57
C SER A 351 -16.23 0.70 -29.49
N LEU A 352 -16.93 -0.01 -28.59
CA LEU A 352 -16.70 -1.42 -28.29
C LEU A 352 -17.87 -2.29 -28.74
N ASP A 353 -17.59 -3.57 -28.97
CA ASP A 353 -18.60 -4.55 -29.38
C ASP A 353 -19.68 -4.72 -28.29
N PRO A 354 -20.98 -4.48 -28.61
CA PRO A 354 -22.07 -4.66 -27.67
C PRO A 354 -22.17 -6.07 -27.06
N GLU A 355 -21.80 -7.10 -27.82
CA GLU A 355 -21.85 -8.49 -27.35
C GLU A 355 -20.81 -8.72 -26.24
N LYS A 356 -19.57 -8.24 -26.44
CA LYS A 356 -18.51 -8.28 -25.41
C LYS A 356 -18.89 -7.49 -24.16
N ILE A 357 -19.45 -6.29 -24.33
CA ILE A 357 -19.94 -5.49 -23.19
C ILE A 357 -20.99 -6.25 -22.39
N SER A 358 -21.87 -7.00 -23.06
CA SER A 358 -22.91 -7.78 -22.38
C SER A 358 -22.31 -8.89 -21.49
N ILE A 359 -21.28 -9.58 -21.98
CA ILE A 359 -20.53 -10.59 -21.23
C ILE A 359 -19.82 -9.94 -20.03
N TRP A 360 -19.09 -8.85 -20.26
CA TRP A 360 -18.37 -8.15 -19.18
C TRP A 360 -19.28 -7.61 -18.09
N LYS A 361 -20.52 -7.20 -18.43
CA LYS A 361 -21.54 -6.83 -17.43
C LYS A 361 -21.96 -8.00 -16.55
N ILE A 362 -22.09 -9.19 -17.13
CA ILE A 362 -22.45 -10.42 -16.39
C ILE A 362 -21.28 -10.79 -15.45
N ASP A 363 -20.06 -10.76 -15.96
CA ASP A 363 -18.85 -11.05 -15.18
C ASP A 363 -18.67 -10.05 -14.03
N GLU A 364 -18.86 -8.76 -14.30
CA GLU A 364 -18.79 -7.72 -13.27
C GLU A 364 -19.83 -7.94 -12.18
N LYS A 365 -21.06 -8.28 -12.56
CA LYS A 365 -22.12 -8.57 -11.59
C LYS A 365 -21.75 -9.76 -10.72
N LYS A 366 -21.29 -10.86 -11.32
CA LYS A 366 -20.81 -12.03 -10.59
C LYS A 366 -19.64 -11.69 -9.66
N ALA A 367 -18.71 -10.86 -10.13
CA ALA A 367 -17.57 -10.39 -9.34
C ALA A 367 -17.97 -9.53 -8.14
N MET A 368 -18.98 -8.67 -8.29
CA MET A 368 -19.51 -7.85 -7.19
C MET A 368 -20.29 -8.67 -6.17
N GLU A 369 -20.99 -9.72 -6.60
CA GLU A 369 -21.75 -10.60 -5.70
C GLU A 369 -20.82 -11.54 -4.90
N GLN A 370 -19.87 -12.19 -5.59
CA GLN A 370 -19.00 -13.20 -4.98
C GLN A 370 -17.76 -12.59 -4.30
N ARG A 371 -17.31 -11.43 -4.77
CA ARG A 371 -16.12 -10.71 -4.27
C ARG A 371 -14.87 -11.61 -4.32
N GLY A 372 -13.84 -11.31 -3.53
CA GLY A 372 -12.61 -12.11 -3.49
C GLY A 372 -11.96 -12.19 -4.87
N GLU A 373 -11.55 -13.39 -5.28
CA GLU A 373 -10.79 -13.61 -6.53
C GLU A 373 -11.58 -13.23 -7.78
N TYR A 374 -12.91 -13.23 -7.71
CA TYR A 374 -13.75 -12.81 -8.83
C TYR A 374 -13.57 -11.32 -9.18
N LEU A 375 -13.09 -10.48 -8.25
CA LEU A 375 -12.78 -9.08 -8.55
C LEU A 375 -11.51 -8.91 -9.40
N ASP A 376 -10.72 -9.96 -9.58
CA ASP A 376 -9.50 -9.92 -10.39
C ASP A 376 -9.79 -9.60 -11.88
N ILE A 377 -11.06 -9.60 -12.29
CA ILE A 377 -11.53 -9.05 -13.56
C ILE A 377 -11.11 -7.58 -13.79
N TYR A 378 -10.85 -6.81 -12.72
CA TYR A 378 -10.35 -5.43 -12.82
C TYR A 378 -8.83 -5.34 -13.05
N GLN A 379 -8.16 -6.48 -13.17
CA GLN A 379 -6.73 -6.59 -13.43
C GLN A 379 -6.46 -7.21 -14.79
N LEU A 380 -5.35 -6.78 -15.38
CA LEU A 380 -4.73 -7.49 -16.49
C LEU A 380 -4.07 -8.73 -15.90
N GLN A 381 -4.75 -9.87 -15.97
CA GLN A 381 -4.14 -11.16 -15.68
C GLN A 381 -3.36 -11.57 -16.91
N MET A 382 -2.07 -11.24 -16.92
CA MET A 382 -1.13 -11.82 -17.87
C MET A 382 -0.67 -13.16 -17.30
N ASN A 383 -0.60 -14.21 -18.12
CA ASN A 383 0.03 -15.46 -17.71
C ASN A 383 1.43 -15.16 -17.17
N LYS A 384 1.67 -15.51 -15.90
CA LYS A 384 2.95 -15.23 -15.25
C LYS A 384 4.03 -16.01 -15.97
N ALA A 385 4.99 -15.29 -16.52
CA ALA A 385 6.21 -15.92 -17.00
C ALA A 385 6.97 -16.51 -15.78
N PRO A 386 7.65 -17.66 -15.94
CA PRO A 386 8.31 -18.33 -14.83
C PRO A 386 9.41 -17.45 -14.23
N THR A 387 9.46 -17.41 -12.89
CA THR A 387 10.45 -16.63 -12.13
C THR A 387 11.82 -17.27 -12.17
N MET A 388 12.88 -16.51 -11.88
CA MET A 388 14.23 -17.08 -11.77
C MET A 388 14.31 -18.22 -10.73
N ALA A 389 13.53 -18.14 -9.65
CA ALA A 389 13.45 -19.17 -8.63
C ALA A 389 12.80 -20.47 -9.13
N GLU A 390 11.71 -20.36 -9.90
CA GLU A 390 11.02 -21.51 -10.49
C GLU A 390 11.87 -22.18 -11.58
N ILE A 391 12.56 -21.39 -12.41
CA ILE A 391 13.48 -21.91 -13.42
C ILE A 391 14.67 -22.60 -12.75
N ARG A 392 15.26 -21.99 -11.72
CA ARG A 392 16.33 -22.61 -10.92
C ARG A 392 15.90 -23.97 -10.38
N LEU A 393 14.70 -24.06 -9.79
CA LEU A 393 14.20 -25.31 -9.22
C LEU A 393 14.14 -26.40 -10.31
N LYS A 394 13.55 -26.08 -11.47
CA LYS A 394 13.45 -27.00 -12.60
C LYS A 394 14.83 -27.47 -13.09
N LEU A 395 15.79 -26.56 -13.25
CA LEU A 395 17.14 -26.89 -13.72
C LEU A 395 17.91 -27.76 -12.71
N THR A 396 17.84 -27.45 -11.42
CA THR A 396 18.49 -28.26 -10.38
C THR A 396 17.83 -29.63 -10.22
N GLU A 397 16.52 -29.76 -10.42
CA GLU A 397 15.85 -31.06 -10.44
C GLU A 397 16.33 -31.91 -11.63
N SER A 398 16.51 -31.32 -12.82
CA SER A 398 17.08 -32.04 -13.98
C SER A 398 18.55 -32.39 -13.81
N GLU A 399 19.37 -31.52 -13.20
CA GLU A 399 20.79 -31.81 -12.88
C GLU A 399 20.93 -33.06 -11.99
N ASN A 400 20.01 -33.28 -11.03
CA ASN A 400 20.06 -34.44 -10.15
C ASN A 400 19.72 -35.76 -10.86
N THR A 401 19.06 -35.69 -12.03
CA THR A 401 18.67 -36.87 -12.83
C THR A 401 19.69 -37.22 -13.90
N ASP A 402 20.48 -36.24 -14.37
CA ASP A 402 21.52 -36.42 -15.38
C ASP A 402 22.90 -36.62 -14.72
N THR A 403 23.71 -37.57 -15.20
CA THR A 403 25.06 -37.84 -14.65
C THR A 403 26.12 -36.78 -15.01
N SER A 404 25.70 -35.59 -15.46
CA SER A 404 26.59 -34.47 -15.82
C SER A 404 27.11 -33.73 -14.58
N LYS A 405 28.15 -32.90 -14.76
CA LYS A 405 28.91 -32.23 -13.68
C LYS A 405 27.97 -31.53 -12.67
N PRO A 406 27.88 -31.98 -11.41
CA PRO A 406 26.98 -31.38 -10.44
C PRO A 406 27.40 -29.95 -10.07
N GLY A 407 26.44 -29.01 -10.07
CA GLY A 407 26.62 -27.66 -9.54
C GLY A 407 26.81 -26.54 -10.58
N THR A 408 26.56 -26.79 -11.87
CA THR A 408 26.67 -25.79 -12.93
C THR A 408 25.63 -24.68 -12.77
N VAL A 409 24.38 -25.02 -12.43
CA VAL A 409 23.31 -24.04 -12.17
C VAL A 409 23.66 -23.13 -10.99
N SER A 410 24.23 -23.68 -9.91
CA SER A 410 24.64 -22.89 -8.75
C SER A 410 25.81 -21.95 -9.08
N TRP A 411 26.73 -22.39 -9.94
CA TRP A 411 27.84 -21.58 -10.40
C TRP A 411 27.35 -20.41 -11.28
N LEU A 412 26.48 -20.66 -12.26
CA LEU A 412 25.86 -19.63 -13.11
C LEU A 412 25.10 -18.57 -12.31
N ILE A 413 24.32 -18.99 -11.31
CA ILE A 413 23.62 -18.06 -10.41
C ILE A 413 24.60 -17.20 -9.61
N THR A 414 25.75 -17.76 -9.21
CA THR A 414 26.78 -17.00 -8.52
C THR A 414 27.34 -15.90 -9.42
N GLY A 415 27.59 -16.22 -10.70
CA GLY A 415 28.00 -15.23 -11.71
C GLY A 415 26.97 -14.10 -11.90
N ILE A 416 25.69 -14.44 -12.11
CA ILE A 416 24.60 -13.46 -12.23
C ILE A 416 24.53 -12.55 -10.99
N ASN A 417 24.67 -13.12 -9.79
CA ASN A 417 24.68 -12.34 -8.55
C ASN A 417 25.90 -11.41 -8.43
N LEU A 418 27.05 -11.79 -8.99
CA LEU A 418 28.25 -10.93 -9.00
C LEU A 418 28.05 -9.74 -9.93
N GLU A 419 27.42 -9.92 -11.09
CA GLU A 419 27.05 -8.82 -11.98
C GLU A 419 26.08 -7.84 -11.29
N ASP A 420 25.09 -8.34 -10.54
CA ASP A 420 24.17 -7.50 -9.74
C ASP A 420 24.89 -6.75 -8.61
N LEU A 421 25.97 -7.32 -8.05
CA LEU A 421 26.83 -6.66 -7.06
C LEU A 421 27.69 -5.57 -7.69
N GLN A 422 28.23 -5.81 -8.90
CA GLN A 422 28.94 -4.79 -9.69
C GLN A 422 28.02 -3.60 -9.97
N ASP A 423 26.79 -3.83 -10.39
CA ASP A 423 25.80 -2.75 -10.60
C ASP A 423 25.52 -1.95 -9.33
N GLY A 424 25.39 -2.65 -8.21
CA GLY A 424 25.18 -2.04 -6.91
C GLY A 424 26.33 -1.10 -6.56
N LEU A 425 27.57 -1.57 -6.75
CA LEU A 425 28.77 -0.79 -6.48
C LEU A 425 28.89 0.41 -7.42
N ARG A 426 28.68 0.24 -8.74
CA ARG A 426 28.66 1.36 -9.70
C ARG A 426 27.60 2.40 -9.32
N ALA A 427 26.41 1.96 -8.91
CA ALA A 427 25.34 2.87 -8.48
C ALA A 427 25.66 3.59 -7.16
N ASP A 428 26.36 2.94 -6.23
CA ASP A 428 26.81 3.55 -4.98
C ASP A 428 27.91 4.59 -5.25
N ILE A 429 28.84 4.29 -6.17
CA ILE A 429 29.90 5.22 -6.61
C ILE A 429 29.29 6.47 -7.24
N ARG A 430 28.32 6.31 -8.15
CA ARG A 430 27.62 7.45 -8.79
C ARG A 430 26.83 8.32 -7.81
N GLN A 431 26.46 7.79 -6.64
CA GLN A 431 25.73 8.52 -5.60
C GLN A 431 26.64 9.17 -4.55
N LEU A 432 27.97 9.01 -4.66
CA LEU A 432 28.90 9.70 -3.79
C LEU A 432 28.86 11.22 -4.07
N PRO A 433 28.74 12.05 -3.03
CA PRO A 433 28.92 13.49 -3.16
C PRO A 433 30.34 13.82 -3.63
N THR A 434 30.51 14.93 -4.36
CA THR A 434 31.83 15.46 -4.75
C THR A 434 32.74 15.68 -3.53
N ASP A 435 32.15 16.02 -2.38
CA ASP A 435 32.78 16.21 -1.07
C ASP A 435 32.60 15.00 -0.12
N ALA A 436 32.63 13.78 -0.64
CA ALA A 436 32.45 12.55 0.14
C ALA A 436 33.40 12.46 1.36
N THR A 437 32.81 12.15 2.52
CA THR A 437 33.55 11.99 3.78
C THR A 437 34.51 10.79 3.74
N PRO A 438 35.59 10.77 4.55
CA PRO A 438 36.49 9.62 4.63
C PRO A 438 35.76 8.31 4.93
N GLY A 439 34.73 8.33 5.78
CA GLY A 439 33.93 7.14 6.09
C GLY A 439 33.14 6.60 4.89
N GLN A 440 32.61 7.48 4.03
CA GLN A 440 31.94 7.07 2.79
C GLN A 440 32.92 6.46 1.79
N LYS A 441 34.13 7.04 1.66
CA LYS A 441 35.20 6.49 0.80
C LYS A 441 35.66 5.11 1.28
N VAL A 442 35.87 4.95 2.59
CA VAL A 442 36.21 3.65 3.20
C VAL A 442 35.13 2.61 2.93
N SER A 443 33.84 2.98 3.04
CA SER A 443 32.75 2.03 2.77
C SER A 443 32.73 1.53 1.32
N ILE A 444 33.13 2.35 0.36
CA ILE A 444 33.22 1.96 -1.06
C ILE A 444 34.42 1.05 -1.29
N GLU A 445 35.55 1.39 -0.68
CA GLU A 445 36.77 0.58 -0.78
C GLU A 445 36.59 -0.82 -0.16
N GLU A 446 35.92 -0.91 1.00
CA GLU A 446 35.56 -2.20 1.58
C GLU A 446 34.62 -3.03 0.69
N LYS A 447 33.75 -2.38 -0.08
CA LYS A 447 32.88 -3.06 -1.05
C LYS A 447 33.68 -3.54 -2.26
N ARG A 448 34.62 -2.72 -2.77
CA ARG A 448 35.57 -3.11 -3.83
C ARG A 448 36.37 -4.35 -3.44
N GLN A 449 37.05 -4.32 -2.29
CA GLN A 449 37.84 -5.46 -1.81
C GLN A 449 37.00 -6.74 -1.66
N ARG A 450 35.79 -6.63 -1.10
CA ARG A 450 34.87 -7.76 -0.99
C ARG A 450 34.43 -8.30 -2.34
N LEU A 451 34.24 -7.43 -3.33
CA LEU A 451 33.84 -7.83 -4.67
C LEU A 451 35.00 -8.48 -5.43
N THR A 452 36.21 -7.89 -5.39
CA THR A 452 37.44 -8.47 -5.97
C THR A 452 37.69 -9.87 -5.46
N ALA A 453 37.61 -10.08 -4.14
CA ALA A 453 37.80 -11.41 -3.53
C ALA A 453 36.75 -12.44 -4.02
N ARG A 454 35.51 -12.01 -4.27
CA ARG A 454 34.46 -12.90 -4.78
C ARG A 454 34.62 -13.19 -6.27
N ILE A 455 35.04 -12.21 -7.07
CA ILE A 455 35.32 -12.39 -8.51
C ILE A 455 36.52 -13.33 -8.68
N ALA A 456 37.60 -13.13 -7.92
CA ALA A 456 38.77 -14.02 -7.94
C ALA A 456 38.37 -15.46 -7.63
N LYS A 457 37.61 -15.67 -6.54
CA LYS A 457 37.09 -17.00 -6.18
C LYS A 457 36.18 -17.60 -7.26
N PHE A 458 35.37 -16.78 -7.93
CA PHE A 458 34.52 -17.23 -9.02
C PHE A 458 35.33 -17.68 -10.23
N HIS A 459 36.37 -16.93 -10.61
CA HIS A 459 37.29 -17.29 -11.69
C HIS A 459 38.10 -18.55 -11.36
N GLU A 460 38.57 -18.73 -10.11
CA GLU A 460 39.22 -19.99 -9.67
C GLU A 460 38.31 -21.22 -9.90
N THR A 461 37.01 -21.05 -9.70
CA THR A 461 36.04 -22.15 -9.92
C THR A 461 35.65 -22.35 -11.39
N ALA A 462 35.97 -21.39 -12.27
CA ALA A 462 35.64 -21.45 -13.69
C ALA A 462 36.38 -22.58 -14.39
N ASP A 463 37.67 -22.80 -14.08
CA ASP A 463 38.50 -23.85 -14.68
C ASP A 463 37.90 -25.26 -14.53
N ALA A 464 37.31 -25.54 -13.37
CA ALA A 464 36.64 -26.82 -13.10
C ALA A 464 35.37 -27.01 -13.95
N MET A 465 34.67 -25.91 -14.23
CA MET A 465 33.44 -25.91 -15.01
C MET A 465 33.72 -25.97 -16.51
N THR A 466 34.73 -25.24 -16.99
CA THR A 466 35.08 -25.06 -18.42
C THR A 466 36.13 -26.02 -18.96
N ALA A 467 36.66 -26.91 -18.10
CA ALA A 467 37.72 -27.88 -18.46
C ALA A 467 39.05 -27.22 -18.88
N GLY A 468 39.41 -26.10 -18.25
CA GLY A 468 40.73 -25.47 -18.40
C GLY A 468 40.96 -24.74 -19.72
N MET A 469 39.91 -24.17 -20.32
CA MET A 469 40.05 -23.30 -21.48
C MET A 469 40.76 -22.00 -21.10
N ASP A 470 41.66 -21.53 -21.97
CA ASP A 470 42.24 -20.19 -21.85
C ASP A 470 41.20 -19.18 -22.30
N LEU A 471 40.51 -18.60 -21.31
CA LEU A 471 39.37 -17.72 -21.53
C LEU A 471 39.92 -16.30 -21.77
N GLY A 472 39.79 -15.82 -23.01
CA GLY A 472 40.12 -14.44 -23.36
C GLY A 472 39.36 -13.40 -22.51
N THR A 473 39.80 -12.15 -22.57
CA THR A 473 39.27 -11.04 -21.76
C THR A 473 37.74 -11.01 -21.75
N ALA A 474 37.17 -11.21 -20.56
CA ALA A 474 35.72 -11.18 -20.35
C ALA A 474 35.13 -9.83 -20.81
N THR A 475 33.96 -9.88 -21.45
CA THR A 475 33.28 -8.69 -21.95
C THR A 475 32.87 -7.81 -20.77
N VAL A 476 33.40 -6.58 -20.73
CA VAL A 476 33.00 -5.58 -19.74
C VAL A 476 31.64 -5.03 -20.16
N HIS A 477 30.59 -5.36 -19.40
CA HIS A 477 29.28 -4.78 -19.61
C HIS A 477 29.29 -3.31 -19.19
N SER A 478 29.19 -2.40 -20.16
CA SER A 478 29.01 -0.97 -19.90
C SER A 478 27.55 -0.65 -19.60
N ASP A 479 27.29 0.08 -18.52
CA ASP A 479 25.93 0.52 -18.19
C ASP A 479 25.43 1.54 -19.21
N ASP A 480 24.17 1.44 -19.62
CA ASP A 480 23.53 2.43 -20.47
C ASP A 480 23.46 3.79 -19.75
N PRO A 481 24.16 4.84 -20.24
CA PRO A 481 24.25 6.13 -19.56
C PRO A 481 22.88 6.78 -19.29
N ARG A 482 21.87 6.45 -20.10
CA ARG A 482 20.50 6.98 -19.98
C ARG A 482 19.82 6.55 -18.67
N PHE A 483 20.29 5.47 -18.05
CA PHE A 483 19.78 4.93 -16.79
C PHE A 483 20.80 5.06 -15.65
N CYS A 484 21.77 5.98 -15.78
CA CYS A 484 22.82 6.23 -14.79
C CYS A 484 22.69 7.59 -14.09
N TYR A 485 21.66 8.39 -14.40
CA TYR A 485 21.56 9.79 -13.96
C TYR A 485 21.26 9.92 -12.46
N ALA A 486 22.21 10.48 -11.70
CA ALA A 486 22.00 10.93 -10.34
C ALA A 486 21.57 12.40 -10.38
N GLY A 487 20.27 12.66 -10.24
CA GLY A 487 19.75 14.03 -10.26
C GLY A 487 20.34 14.88 -9.13
N HIS A 488 21.27 15.77 -9.49
CA HIS A 488 21.57 16.99 -8.76
C HIS A 488 21.41 18.18 -9.72
N ASP A 489 20.54 19.09 -9.31
CA ASP A 489 20.39 20.49 -9.71
C ASP A 489 19.41 20.82 -10.87
N GLU A 490 18.19 21.22 -10.47
CA GLU A 490 17.37 22.20 -11.18
C GLU A 490 18.15 23.53 -11.21
N ASN A 491 19.07 23.72 -12.16
CA ASN A 491 19.48 25.03 -12.69
C ASN A 491 20.34 24.85 -13.95
N GLY A 492 19.74 25.16 -15.10
CA GLY A 492 20.33 25.67 -16.35
C GLY A 492 21.73 25.24 -16.80
N TRP A 493 21.78 24.63 -17.99
CA TRP A 493 22.83 24.80 -19.01
C TRP A 493 24.28 24.91 -18.49
N GLY A 494 24.90 23.75 -18.23
CA GLY A 494 26.35 23.61 -18.23
C GLY A 494 26.77 22.82 -19.47
N GLU A 495 27.45 23.47 -20.40
CA GLU A 495 28.18 22.82 -21.49
C GLU A 495 29.14 21.78 -20.91
N VAL A 496 29.20 20.61 -21.53
CA VAL A 496 30.25 19.63 -21.28
C VAL A 496 31.51 20.20 -21.94
N SER A 497 32.45 20.71 -21.15
CA SER A 497 33.79 21.03 -21.64
C SER A 497 34.56 19.72 -21.79
N ASP A 498 34.80 19.33 -23.04
CA ASP A 498 35.84 18.37 -23.40
C ASP A 498 37.20 18.98 -23.06
N GLU A 499 37.82 18.60 -21.94
CA GLU A 499 39.23 18.91 -21.73
C GLU A 499 39.94 17.87 -20.84
N GLU A 500 41.03 17.37 -21.43
CA GLU A 500 42.26 16.81 -20.86
C GLU A 500 42.32 15.32 -20.43
N ILE A 501 42.85 14.56 -21.41
CA ILE A 501 43.66 13.35 -21.26
C ILE A 501 44.94 13.68 -20.47
N SER A 502 45.20 12.93 -19.40
CA SER A 502 46.49 12.76 -18.71
C SER A 502 46.31 11.58 -17.74
N GLU A 503 47.19 10.61 -17.53
CA GLU A 503 48.52 10.22 -17.98
C GLU A 503 48.61 8.72 -17.63
N TYR A 504 49.37 7.93 -18.38
CA TYR A 504 49.55 6.49 -18.15
C TYR A 504 50.03 6.17 -16.71
N ILE A 505 49.12 5.68 -15.89
CA ILE A 505 49.40 4.89 -14.68
C ILE A 505 49.01 3.45 -15.05
N ASP A 506 49.83 2.45 -14.70
CA ASP A 506 49.44 1.05 -14.81
C ASP A 506 48.17 0.81 -13.96
N GLU A 507 46.99 0.92 -14.58
CA GLU A 507 45.69 0.89 -13.90
C GLU A 507 45.38 -0.53 -13.42
N GLU A 508 45.40 -0.72 -12.10
CA GLU A 508 44.76 -1.87 -11.46
C GLU A 508 43.26 -1.84 -11.80
N ILE A 509 42.78 -2.85 -12.55
CA ILE A 509 41.37 -2.91 -12.97
C ILE A 509 40.48 -2.92 -11.74
N LEU A 510 39.64 -1.89 -11.61
CA LEU A 510 38.74 -1.73 -10.46
C LEU A 510 37.70 -2.85 -10.39
N ALA A 511 37.29 -3.23 -9.18
CA ALA A 511 36.37 -4.37 -8.93
C ALA A 511 35.03 -4.26 -9.70
N GLU A 512 34.53 -3.04 -9.86
CA GLU A 512 33.33 -2.72 -10.62
C GLU A 512 33.49 -2.77 -12.14
N GLU A 513 34.72 -2.86 -12.65
CA GLU A 513 35.06 -2.92 -14.09
C GLU A 513 35.70 -4.26 -14.48
N MET A 514 36.07 -5.09 -13.50
CA MET A 514 36.53 -6.45 -13.73
C MET A 514 35.49 -7.23 -14.57
N GLY A 515 35.92 -7.80 -15.69
CA GLY A 515 35.06 -8.69 -16.47
C GLY A 515 34.75 -9.96 -15.67
N ILE A 516 33.47 -10.34 -15.61
CA ILE A 516 33.02 -11.62 -15.04
C ILE A 516 32.86 -12.59 -16.20
N TRP A 517 33.61 -13.69 -16.18
CA TRP A 517 33.48 -14.68 -17.24
C TRP A 517 32.16 -15.46 -17.11
N MET A 518 31.28 -15.32 -18.09
CA MET A 518 30.02 -16.06 -18.22
C MET A 518 29.95 -16.76 -19.58
N PRO A 519 29.21 -17.87 -19.75
CA PRO A 519 29.00 -18.49 -21.06
C PRO A 519 28.41 -17.53 -22.12
N SER A 520 27.63 -16.53 -21.68
CA SER A 520 27.12 -15.43 -22.51
C SER A 520 28.19 -14.44 -22.98
N SER A 521 29.39 -14.43 -22.37
CA SER A 521 30.52 -13.61 -22.78
C SER A 521 31.27 -14.19 -23.99
N VAL A 522 31.03 -15.45 -24.33
CA VAL A 522 31.63 -16.14 -25.48
C VAL A 522 30.63 -16.15 -26.64
N PRO A 523 31.02 -15.76 -27.87
CA PRO A 523 30.13 -15.84 -29.02
C PRO A 523 29.52 -17.24 -29.17
N TYR A 524 28.20 -17.31 -29.41
CA TYR A 524 27.44 -18.57 -29.46
C TYR A 524 28.10 -19.68 -30.30
N GLN A 525 28.60 -19.34 -31.49
CA GLN A 525 29.24 -20.31 -32.39
C GLN A 525 30.55 -20.86 -31.83
N ASP A 526 31.35 -20.01 -31.18
CA ASP A 526 32.63 -20.39 -30.58
C ASP A 526 32.39 -21.26 -29.33
N ALA A 527 31.40 -20.92 -28.52
CA ALA A 527 31.03 -21.68 -27.34
C ALA A 527 30.50 -23.09 -27.69
N LEU A 528 29.76 -23.24 -28.79
CA LEU A 528 29.36 -24.55 -29.30
C LEU A 528 30.57 -25.38 -29.76
N ALA A 529 31.52 -24.76 -30.46
CA ALA A 529 32.78 -25.42 -30.87
C ALA A 529 33.63 -25.85 -29.67
N LEU A 530 33.54 -25.11 -28.56
CA LEU A 530 34.20 -25.39 -27.29
C LEU A 530 33.40 -26.35 -26.38
N GLY A 531 32.24 -26.86 -26.81
CA GLY A 531 31.45 -27.80 -26.00
C GLY A 531 30.74 -27.18 -24.79
N LEU A 532 30.61 -25.85 -24.74
CA LEU A 532 29.91 -25.11 -23.68
C LEU A 532 28.38 -25.04 -23.89
N GLY A 533 27.85 -25.71 -24.92
CA GLY A 533 26.42 -25.69 -25.28
C GLY A 533 25.45 -25.97 -24.12
N PRO A 534 25.68 -26.99 -23.27
CA PRO A 534 24.83 -27.24 -22.11
C PRO A 534 24.81 -26.07 -21.10
N LEU A 535 25.97 -25.49 -20.81
CA LEU A 535 26.09 -24.32 -19.92
C LEU A 535 25.39 -23.10 -20.50
N GLN A 536 25.47 -22.91 -21.83
CA GLN A 536 24.75 -21.83 -22.50
C GLN A 536 23.24 -22.01 -22.45
N ALA A 537 22.73 -23.25 -22.58
CA ALA A 537 21.31 -23.54 -22.46
C ALA A 537 20.79 -23.29 -21.04
N GLU A 538 21.54 -23.72 -20.01
CA GLU A 538 21.21 -23.44 -18.61
C GLU A 538 21.23 -21.94 -18.30
N GLU A 539 22.26 -21.22 -18.76
CA GLU A 539 22.33 -19.76 -18.57
C GLU A 539 21.16 -19.07 -19.27
N LEU A 540 20.81 -19.49 -20.49
CA LEU A 540 19.72 -18.90 -21.26
C LEU A 540 18.38 -18.94 -20.50
N GLU A 541 18.06 -20.09 -19.90
CA GLU A 541 16.86 -20.22 -19.07
C GLU A 541 16.94 -19.34 -17.81
N LEU A 542 18.08 -19.30 -17.12
CA LEU A 542 18.26 -18.43 -15.97
C LEU A 542 18.13 -16.94 -16.33
N ARG A 543 18.63 -16.51 -17.50
CA ARG A 543 18.49 -15.13 -18.00
C ARG A 543 17.05 -14.78 -18.36
N LYS A 544 16.26 -15.73 -18.88
CA LYS A 544 14.80 -15.55 -19.05
C LYS A 544 14.13 -15.28 -17.70
N GLY A 545 14.46 -16.07 -16.67
CA GLY A 545 13.96 -15.88 -15.32
C GLY A 545 14.36 -14.53 -14.71
N GLN A 546 15.63 -14.15 -14.87
CA GLN A 546 16.14 -12.84 -14.46
C GLN A 546 15.38 -11.70 -15.15
N ALA A 547 15.17 -11.77 -16.47
CA ALA A 547 14.44 -10.78 -17.23
C ALA A 547 12.98 -10.67 -16.77
N ASN A 548 12.28 -11.80 -16.55
CA ASN A 548 10.89 -11.82 -16.06
C ASN A 548 10.77 -11.16 -14.68
N ASP A 549 11.67 -11.49 -13.75
CA ASP A 549 11.71 -10.89 -12.41
C ASP A 549 11.98 -9.38 -12.47
N CYS A 550 12.87 -8.94 -13.38
CA CYS A 550 13.18 -7.52 -13.57
C CYS A 550 11.99 -6.75 -14.13
N LEU A 551 11.27 -7.30 -15.11
CA LEU A 551 10.06 -6.67 -15.66
C LEU A 551 8.96 -6.55 -14.59
N GLU A 552 8.77 -7.56 -13.75
CA GLU A 552 7.78 -7.48 -12.66
C GLU A 552 8.15 -6.42 -11.62
N LYS A 553 9.42 -6.39 -11.17
CA LYS A 553 9.92 -5.36 -10.26
C LYS A 553 9.83 -3.97 -10.88
N LEU A 554 10.07 -3.84 -12.18
CA LEU A 554 9.94 -2.58 -12.93
C LEU A 554 8.49 -2.08 -12.93
N ARG A 555 7.52 -2.94 -13.25
CA ARG A 555 6.09 -2.62 -13.20
C ARG A 555 5.67 -2.12 -11.81
N MET A 556 6.10 -2.81 -10.76
CA MET A 556 5.83 -2.39 -9.38
C MET A 556 6.45 -1.01 -9.05
N ALA A 557 7.70 -0.78 -9.45
CA ALA A 557 8.40 0.47 -9.18
C ALA A 557 7.79 1.66 -9.95
N LEU A 558 7.41 1.46 -11.21
CA LEU A 558 6.66 2.44 -12.01
C LEU A 558 5.30 2.75 -11.39
N GLY A 559 4.56 1.73 -10.96
CA GLY A 559 3.28 1.87 -10.25
C GLY A 559 3.39 2.63 -8.93
N HIS A 560 4.51 2.50 -8.21
CA HIS A 560 4.75 3.28 -6.99
C HIS A 560 5.12 4.75 -7.29
N LYS A 561 6.02 5.00 -8.24
CA LYS A 561 6.43 6.36 -8.65
C LYS A 561 5.24 7.18 -9.15
N ALA A 562 4.39 6.53 -9.93
CA ALA A 562 3.09 7.00 -10.39
C ALA A 562 2.20 7.62 -9.30
N ILE A 563 2.09 6.94 -8.16
CA ILE A 563 1.22 7.33 -7.04
C ILE A 563 1.81 8.53 -6.29
N ILE A 564 3.12 8.52 -6.02
CA ILE A 564 3.84 9.64 -5.40
C ILE A 564 3.63 10.92 -6.21
N TYR A 565 3.70 10.82 -7.53
CA TYR A 565 3.50 11.98 -8.41
C TYR A 565 2.06 12.53 -8.35
N ARG A 566 1.04 11.65 -8.32
CA ARG A 566 -0.37 12.04 -8.15
C ARG A 566 -0.63 12.78 -6.84
N GLN A 567 -0.10 12.28 -5.73
CA GLN A 567 -0.46 12.77 -4.40
C GLN A 567 0.24 14.08 -4.04
N TYR A 568 1.55 14.19 -4.31
CA TYR A 568 2.34 15.29 -3.78
C TYR A 568 2.57 16.42 -4.78
N PHE A 569 2.68 16.14 -6.08
CA PHE A 569 2.94 17.19 -7.08
C PHE A 569 1.68 17.90 -7.57
N ARG A 570 0.49 17.31 -7.42
CA ARG A 570 -0.81 17.98 -7.73
C ARG A 570 -1.45 18.69 -6.54
N SER A 571 -1.07 18.35 -5.30
CA SER A 571 -1.77 18.79 -4.09
C SER A 571 -0.95 19.70 -3.16
N ALA A 572 0.34 19.89 -3.40
CA ALA A 572 1.22 20.56 -2.45
C ALA A 572 1.21 22.10 -2.58
N ASN A 573 0.65 22.77 -1.57
CA ASN A 573 0.85 24.20 -1.29
C ASN A 573 1.94 24.46 -0.23
N SER A 574 2.76 23.46 0.14
CA SER A 574 3.79 23.61 1.17
C SER A 574 5.13 23.05 0.73
N THR A 575 6.19 23.83 0.94
CA THR A 575 7.59 23.53 0.58
C THR A 575 8.16 22.31 1.31
N TRP A 576 7.73 22.04 2.55
CA TRP A 576 8.24 20.93 3.37
C TRP A 576 7.68 19.54 2.97
N ALA A 577 6.44 19.46 2.50
CA ALA A 577 5.90 18.24 1.89
C ALA A 577 6.56 17.93 0.53
N GLY A 578 7.04 18.97 -0.16
CA GLY A 578 7.76 18.83 -1.43
C GLY A 578 9.08 18.08 -1.30
N THR A 579 9.89 18.35 -0.28
CA THR A 579 11.24 17.76 -0.14
C THR A 579 11.25 16.27 0.19
N ARG A 580 10.41 15.81 1.13
CA ARG A 580 10.32 14.36 1.46
C ARG A 580 9.77 13.54 0.28
N SER A 581 8.77 14.08 -0.41
CA SER A 581 8.14 13.42 -1.57
C SER A 581 9.07 13.39 -2.78
N LYS A 582 9.90 14.45 -2.96
CA LYS A 582 10.99 14.47 -3.95
C LYS A 582 12.00 13.34 -3.65
N GLN A 583 12.42 13.18 -2.39
CA GLN A 583 13.33 12.09 -2.00
C GLN A 583 12.72 10.70 -2.24
N GLU A 584 11.42 10.53 -1.98
CA GLU A 584 10.74 9.26 -2.20
C GLU A 584 10.57 8.94 -3.69
N ALA A 585 10.23 9.94 -4.50
CA ALA A 585 10.20 9.82 -5.96
C ALA A 585 11.58 9.47 -6.53
N GLN A 586 12.65 10.09 -6.00
CA GLN A 586 14.03 9.81 -6.38
C GLN A 586 14.42 8.36 -6.03
N ARG A 587 14.06 7.86 -4.84
CA ARG A 587 14.27 6.44 -4.49
C ARG A 587 13.54 5.49 -5.44
N CYS A 588 12.34 5.84 -5.89
CA CYS A 588 11.62 5.04 -6.87
C CYS A 588 12.29 5.07 -8.23
N GLN A 589 12.82 6.23 -8.65
CA GLN A 589 13.60 6.33 -9.87
C GLN A 589 14.84 5.43 -9.84
N LEU A 590 15.61 5.47 -8.75
CA LEU A 590 16.79 4.61 -8.58
C LEU A 590 16.45 3.12 -8.68
N LYS A 591 15.27 2.70 -8.17
CA LYS A 591 14.78 1.33 -8.31
C LYS A 591 14.41 0.99 -9.75
N ILE A 592 13.73 1.89 -10.47
CA ILE A 592 13.39 1.73 -11.88
C ILE A 592 14.67 1.54 -12.70
N ASP A 593 15.64 2.44 -12.54
CA ASP A 593 16.90 2.40 -13.27
C ASP A 593 17.67 1.09 -12.99
N LYS A 594 17.69 0.64 -11.74
CA LYS A 594 18.27 -0.66 -11.38
C LYS A 594 17.61 -1.82 -12.11
N CYS A 595 16.27 -1.86 -12.15
CA CYS A 595 15.55 -2.94 -12.83
C CYS A 595 15.81 -2.94 -14.34
N VAL A 596 15.88 -1.75 -14.95
CA VAL A 596 16.16 -1.60 -16.39
C VAL A 596 17.58 -2.05 -16.73
N ARG A 597 18.60 -1.65 -15.96
CA ARG A 597 19.98 -2.11 -16.20
C ARG A 597 20.14 -3.62 -16.09
N SER A 598 19.57 -4.23 -15.06
CA SER A 598 19.61 -5.69 -14.88
C SER A 598 18.83 -6.41 -16.01
N TYR A 599 17.69 -5.86 -16.44
CA TYR A 599 16.96 -6.38 -17.61
C TYR A 599 17.77 -6.27 -18.92
N GLN A 600 18.39 -5.11 -19.18
CA GLN A 600 19.19 -4.90 -20.38
C GLN A 600 20.39 -5.85 -20.43
N ARG A 601 21.07 -6.08 -19.29
CA ARG A 601 22.14 -7.09 -19.21
C ARG A 601 21.61 -8.48 -19.52
N ALA A 602 20.52 -8.89 -18.87
CA ALA A 602 19.92 -10.19 -19.12
C ALA A 602 19.56 -10.36 -20.61
N ARG A 603 19.01 -9.31 -21.24
CA ARG A 603 18.70 -9.28 -22.67
C ARG A 603 19.94 -9.41 -23.56
N SER A 604 21.00 -8.65 -23.26
CA SER A 604 22.28 -8.75 -24.00
C SER A 604 22.91 -10.13 -23.86
N ALA A 605 22.86 -10.73 -22.67
CA ALA A 605 23.30 -12.10 -22.44
C ALA A 605 22.46 -13.11 -23.24
N MET A 606 21.13 -12.96 -23.26
CA MET A 606 20.23 -13.79 -24.08
C MET A 606 20.56 -13.70 -25.58
N GLU A 607 20.91 -12.51 -26.07
CA GLU A 607 21.35 -12.29 -27.45
C GLU A 607 22.71 -12.97 -27.74
N GLY A 608 23.67 -12.86 -26.82
CA GLY A 608 24.97 -13.54 -26.91
C GLY A 608 24.88 -15.08 -26.87
N LEU A 609 23.88 -15.61 -26.15
CA LEU A 609 23.59 -17.05 -26.02
C LEU A 609 22.80 -17.62 -27.20
N GLY A 610 22.59 -16.84 -28.28
CA GLY A 610 21.98 -17.33 -29.51
C GLY A 610 20.44 -17.40 -29.50
N MET A 611 19.76 -16.67 -28.61
CA MET A 611 18.30 -16.55 -28.67
C MET A 611 17.86 -15.98 -30.03
N ASP A 612 16.79 -16.52 -30.60
CA ASP A 612 16.31 -16.07 -31.90
C ASP A 612 15.79 -14.62 -31.84
N LYS A 613 16.10 -13.84 -32.89
CA LYS A 613 15.76 -12.42 -32.97
C LYS A 613 14.25 -12.17 -32.94
N ALA A 614 13.43 -13.13 -33.34
CA ALA A 614 11.97 -12.99 -33.33
C ALA A 614 11.42 -13.09 -31.89
N THR A 615 11.91 -14.02 -31.07
CA THR A 615 11.59 -14.15 -29.65
C THR A 615 12.11 -12.96 -28.85
N LEU A 616 13.36 -12.52 -29.10
CA LEU A 616 13.88 -11.28 -28.51
C LEU A 616 13.03 -10.06 -28.89
N GLY A 617 12.63 -9.94 -30.15
CA GLY A 617 11.83 -8.82 -30.65
C GLY A 617 10.35 -8.85 -30.25
N SER A 618 9.83 -9.99 -29.80
CA SER A 618 8.43 -10.12 -29.37
C SER A 618 8.29 -10.12 -27.85
N LEU A 619 9.06 -10.96 -27.14
CA LEU A 619 8.93 -11.21 -25.70
C LEU A 619 9.86 -10.36 -24.81
N TYR A 620 11.03 -9.98 -25.34
CA TYR A 620 12.10 -9.31 -24.58
C TYR A 620 12.62 -8.05 -25.31
N GLN A 621 11.69 -7.13 -25.59
CA GLN A 621 12.00 -5.92 -26.36
C GLN A 621 12.94 -4.97 -25.58
N PRO A 622 13.72 -4.12 -26.27
CA PRO A 622 14.47 -3.06 -25.60
C PRO A 622 13.54 -2.11 -24.82
N ILE A 623 13.99 -1.62 -23.67
CA ILE A 623 13.25 -0.62 -22.89
C ILE A 623 13.84 0.76 -23.20
N SER A 624 13.00 1.67 -23.69
CA SER A 624 13.37 3.06 -23.94
C SER A 624 13.01 3.98 -22.76
N PRO A 625 13.75 5.08 -22.52
CA PRO A 625 13.38 6.06 -21.48
C PRO A 625 11.96 6.63 -21.65
N THR A 626 11.49 6.77 -22.89
CA THR A 626 10.14 7.27 -23.21
C THR A 626 9.02 6.35 -22.71
N GLU A 627 9.28 5.04 -22.61
CA GLU A 627 8.35 4.03 -22.09
C GLU A 627 8.34 3.95 -20.56
N LEU A 628 9.36 4.53 -19.90
CA LEU A 628 9.46 4.66 -18.44
C LEU A 628 8.87 5.97 -17.92
N SER A 629 8.41 6.84 -18.83
CA SER A 629 7.53 7.94 -18.48
C SER A 629 6.40 7.39 -17.65
N ILE A 630 6.10 8.04 -16.52
CA ILE A 630 4.91 7.71 -15.73
C ILE A 630 3.73 7.83 -16.70
N ASP A 631 3.20 6.68 -17.11
CA ASP A 631 2.13 6.69 -18.08
C ASP A 631 0.95 7.38 -17.41
N LYS A 632 0.56 8.51 -17.98
CA LYS A 632 -0.63 9.25 -17.57
C LYS A 632 -1.88 8.38 -17.71
N GLU A 633 -1.82 7.23 -18.35
CA GLU A 633 -2.95 6.30 -18.47
C GLU A 633 -3.08 5.34 -17.28
N VAL A 634 -1.94 4.87 -16.73
CA VAL A 634 -1.91 4.17 -15.43
C VAL A 634 -2.16 5.18 -14.29
N THR A 635 -1.81 6.46 -14.52
CA THR A 635 -1.74 7.52 -13.51
C THR A 635 -2.62 8.75 -13.70
N GLU A 636 -3.58 8.75 -14.60
CA GLU A 636 -4.64 9.76 -14.66
C GLU A 636 -5.97 9.03 -14.80
N GLU A 637 -6.80 9.11 -13.76
CA GLU A 637 -8.16 8.53 -13.75
C GLU A 637 -9.08 9.19 -14.78
N ASN A 638 -8.66 10.30 -15.41
CA ASN A 638 -9.50 11.23 -16.18
C ASN A 638 -9.16 11.31 -17.68
N ARG A 639 -8.28 10.45 -18.21
CA ARG A 639 -7.90 10.52 -19.63
C ARG A 639 -8.58 9.42 -20.42
N PHE A 640 -9.27 9.83 -21.49
CA PHE A 640 -9.99 8.95 -22.42
C PHE A 640 -9.42 9.08 -23.83
N GLY A 641 -9.62 8.00 -24.60
CA GLY A 641 -9.16 7.85 -25.98
C GLY A 641 -7.68 7.49 -26.05
N GLN A 642 -7.36 6.19 -26.18
CA GLN A 642 -6.14 5.70 -26.82
C GLN A 642 -6.19 4.19 -27.09
N GLY A 643 -5.77 3.82 -28.31
CA GLY A 643 -5.65 2.44 -28.75
C GLY A 643 -4.48 1.74 -28.07
N SER A 644 -4.44 0.41 -28.20
CA SER A 644 -3.41 -0.48 -27.64
C SER A 644 -1.97 -0.03 -27.90
N ASP A 645 -1.72 0.82 -28.91
CA ASP A 645 -0.41 1.24 -29.40
C ASP A 645 0.38 2.20 -28.50
N ARG A 646 -0.19 2.77 -27.43
CA ARG A 646 0.54 3.69 -26.53
C ARG A 646 1.05 3.13 -25.21
N LEU A 647 0.54 1.98 -24.74
CA LEU A 647 1.07 1.31 -23.54
C LEU A 647 2.44 0.71 -23.84
N ALA A 648 3.44 0.92 -22.97
CA ALA A 648 4.75 0.28 -23.15
C ALA A 648 4.61 -1.24 -23.27
N TRP A 649 5.42 -1.87 -24.13
CA TRP A 649 5.25 -3.27 -24.53
C TRP A 649 5.24 -4.23 -23.33
N PHE A 650 6.00 -3.93 -22.27
CA PHE A 650 6.09 -4.76 -21.07
C PHE A 650 4.81 -4.75 -20.21
N TRP A 651 3.82 -3.91 -20.55
CA TRP A 651 2.45 -3.98 -20.01
C TRP A 651 1.49 -4.82 -20.86
N ARG A 652 1.88 -5.20 -22.09
CA ARG A 652 1.09 -6.00 -23.02
C ARG A 652 1.47 -7.48 -22.83
N GLY A 653 0.48 -8.33 -22.55
CA GLY A 653 0.63 -9.79 -22.36
C GLY A 653 1.47 -10.49 -23.43
N ASN A 654 2.36 -11.39 -23.02
CA ASN A 654 3.03 -12.33 -23.93
C ASN A 654 2.06 -13.47 -24.29
N ASN A 655 1.62 -13.53 -25.54
CA ASN A 655 1.00 -14.73 -26.12
C ASN A 655 2.11 -15.65 -26.64
N ALA A 656 2.55 -16.58 -25.80
CA ALA A 656 3.24 -17.78 -26.27
C ALA A 656 2.40 -18.98 -25.84
N SER A 657 1.85 -19.67 -26.83
CA SER A 657 1.10 -20.91 -26.72
C SER A 657 1.81 -21.93 -25.83
N GLN A 658 1.30 -22.14 -24.62
CA GLN A 658 1.44 -23.42 -23.93
C GLN A 658 0.04 -23.87 -23.55
N GLY A 659 -0.42 -24.93 -24.22
CA GLY A 659 -1.70 -25.56 -23.93
C GLY A 659 -1.65 -26.14 -22.52
N GLN A 660 -2.48 -25.58 -21.65
CA GLN A 660 -3.01 -26.25 -20.48
C GLN A 660 -4.42 -25.70 -20.23
N ASP A 661 -5.35 -26.64 -20.04
CA ASP A 661 -6.79 -26.44 -19.86
C ASP A 661 -7.13 -25.65 -18.59
N ASP A 662 -6.95 -24.33 -18.61
CA ASP A 662 -7.62 -23.43 -17.66
C ASP A 662 -8.79 -22.76 -18.39
N ALA A 663 -10.00 -23.26 -18.13
CA ALA A 663 -11.26 -22.93 -18.80
C ALA A 663 -11.79 -21.50 -18.58
N TRP A 664 -10.93 -20.48 -18.43
CA TRP A 664 -11.36 -19.12 -18.06
C TRP A 664 -10.87 -17.97 -18.93
N ILE A 665 -10.00 -18.14 -19.93
CA ILE A 665 -9.62 -17.01 -20.81
C ILE A 665 -9.34 -17.50 -22.25
N ASP A 666 -10.38 -17.53 -23.08
CA ASP A 666 -10.26 -17.56 -24.56
C ASP A 666 -10.44 -16.13 -25.14
N GLU A 667 -10.01 -15.11 -24.36
CA GLU A 667 -10.05 -13.69 -24.75
C GLU A 667 -8.69 -13.25 -25.32
N SER A 668 -8.70 -12.50 -26.42
CA SER A 668 -7.46 -11.95 -26.98
C SER A 668 -6.81 -10.94 -26.02
N PRO A 669 -5.48 -10.75 -26.02
CA PRO A 669 -4.81 -9.75 -25.16
C PRO A 669 -5.37 -8.34 -25.31
N THR A 670 -5.80 -7.99 -26.52
CA THR A 670 -6.44 -6.72 -26.83
C THR A 670 -7.81 -6.60 -26.16
N ASP A 671 -8.60 -7.68 -26.16
CA ASP A 671 -9.91 -7.73 -25.51
C ASP A 671 -9.81 -7.63 -23.99
N LEU A 672 -8.80 -8.28 -23.39
CA LEU A 672 -8.50 -8.14 -21.95
C LEU A 672 -8.23 -6.69 -21.55
N VAL A 673 -7.46 -5.96 -22.37
CA VAL A 673 -7.17 -4.53 -22.14
C VAL A 673 -8.43 -3.68 -22.24
N TYR A 674 -9.26 -3.90 -23.27
CA TYR A 674 -10.52 -3.18 -23.40
C TYR A 674 -11.50 -3.49 -22.27
N ARG A 675 -11.62 -4.78 -21.87
CA ARG A 675 -12.45 -5.22 -20.74
C ARG A 675 -12.07 -4.48 -19.46
N VAL A 676 -10.78 -4.53 -19.08
CA VAL A 676 -10.29 -3.91 -17.84
C VAL A 676 -10.49 -2.39 -17.87
N ASN A 677 -10.19 -1.73 -19.00
CA ASN A 677 -10.36 -0.29 -19.13
C ASN A 677 -11.83 0.14 -19.07
N TRP A 678 -12.71 -0.63 -19.74
CA TRP A 678 -14.14 -0.40 -19.72
C TRP A 678 -14.73 -0.60 -18.32
N LEU A 679 -14.37 -1.69 -17.63
CA LEU A 679 -14.78 -1.94 -16.24
C LEU A 679 -14.31 -0.84 -15.29
N LYS A 680 -13.07 -0.38 -15.41
CA LYS A 680 -12.55 0.73 -14.59
C LYS A 680 -13.26 2.05 -14.91
N ALA A 681 -13.56 2.33 -16.17
CA ALA A 681 -14.32 3.52 -16.56
C ALA A 681 -15.74 3.49 -15.99
N LYS A 682 -16.42 2.35 -16.08
CA LYS A 682 -17.73 2.13 -15.46
C LYS A 682 -17.69 2.33 -13.96
N ALA A 683 -16.71 1.74 -13.28
CA ALA A 683 -16.54 1.90 -11.83
C ALA A 683 -16.28 3.36 -11.42
N ARG A 684 -15.54 4.13 -12.22
CA ARG A 684 -15.33 5.57 -12.01
C ARG A 684 -16.61 6.37 -12.14
N TRP A 685 -17.42 6.09 -13.17
CA TRP A 685 -18.69 6.76 -13.41
C TRP A 685 -19.74 6.42 -12.33
N ASN A 686 -19.79 5.17 -11.88
CA ASN A 686 -20.73 4.72 -10.83
C ASN A 686 -20.41 5.25 -9.41
N ARG A 687 -19.18 5.75 -9.19
CA ARG A 687 -18.65 6.15 -7.87
C ARG A 687 -18.99 7.59 -7.54
#